data_AF-Q07718-F1
#
_entry.id   AF-Q07718-F1
#
_cell.length_a   1.000
_cell.length_b   1.000
_cell.length_c   1.000
_cell.angle_alpha   90.00
_cell.angle_beta   90.00
_cell.angle_gamma   90.00
#
_symmetry.space_group_name_H-M   'P 1'
#
loop_
_entity.id
_entity.type
_entity.pdbx_description
1 polymer ?
#
loop_
_entity_poly.entity_id
_entity_poly.type
_entity_poly.pdbx_seq_one_letter_code
_entity_poly.pdbx_strand_id
1 'polypeptide(L)'
;KIPEQQVTQEVTDSSKDVVVEPAVVPEPIAVESPIAAVSVPPQEKEKPALSPKEKRKKEKKVAKVEPAPSPALASPPASVPKGSPVLEVTPKEVPVVAVPPVGTQQSAPVVSSVPIKKPEALPTHEEQKHDGPVKKKSASKKKAEPAPADSDGPLYLPYKTLVSTISSMAFSEGEAQQLIEILTERAGIVQDTWHTATQKGDPVAVLKRQLEEKEKQLTAEQEDAAAARNKLRELSKELAAEKAKAAASESKLKEQLVTREREITAVQARMQASYQDHVNETQQLQGKIRALQEQLENGPNTQLARLQQENSILRDALNQATSQTESKQNAELAKLRQECNKLMKELSEKSEVLQQEEQQKKSWEIKAAASEKQIEQLQTSQREMEATLQKRLDEVSDELRKTQTSYRSLVADAEKAKGQQQSIAELQAKLLSSETEVKSKLLELDSLKGKLQEASSENTRLLERIKSIEALLEAGRMREAEEDRDLQAANEAEMKQLQLRLQEKTDQLLSLEREAAELREAMEQQKTKNNDLREKNWKAVEALTTVEKACEEKLLAATKAKEELAHQLDVLQTRTKETLLSALPEVTVSQQDYEAWLQEFKEKAVNVLKQHTVMTEPVDSALKLKEAEEAQSTLQAECEQYRAILAETEGMLRDLQKSVEEEEQVWKAKLTVSEEELQKSQLQLKSLEDMIEKLKAELQSTDQLKEYISLLEAQLDKSLADSQL
;
A
#
# COMPACT_ATOMS: atom_id res chain seq x y z
N LYS A 1 -3.31 66.70 16.15
CA LYS A 1 -1.97 67.15 15.71
C LYS A 1 -1.55 66.26 14.55
N ILE A 2 -1.30 66.86 13.37
CA ILE A 2 -0.50 66.29 12.26
C ILE A 2 0.99 66.64 12.57
N PRO A 3 2.03 66.02 11.97
CA PRO A 3 2.35 65.96 10.51
C PRO A 3 2.33 64.50 9.96
N GLU A 4 2.23 64.14 8.67
CA GLU A 4 2.59 64.69 7.33
C GLU A 4 3.87 64.10 6.71
N GLN A 5 3.73 63.48 5.52
CA GLN A 5 4.51 63.65 4.26
C GLN A 5 3.98 62.59 3.25
N GLN A 6 3.25 62.95 2.19
CA GLN A 6 3.65 63.53 0.87
C GLN A 6 4.24 62.48 -0.11
N VAL A 7 3.66 62.15 -1.29
CA VAL A 7 3.25 62.94 -2.51
C VAL A 7 4.42 63.08 -3.51
N THR A 8 4.30 63.04 -4.85
CA THR A 8 3.14 63.19 -5.78
C THR A 8 2.75 61.89 -6.53
N GLN A 9 2.53 61.70 -7.87
CA GLN A 9 2.72 62.46 -9.15
C GLN A 9 1.69 62.01 -10.25
N GLU A 10 2.01 62.13 -11.54
CA GLU A 10 1.12 62.04 -12.73
C GLU A 10 0.97 60.63 -13.34
N VAL A 11 -0.02 60.25 -14.19
CA VAL A 11 -1.09 60.90 -15.01
C VAL A 11 -0.71 61.45 -16.40
N THR A 12 -1.04 60.72 -17.48
CA THR A 12 -1.38 61.31 -18.81
C THR A 12 -2.11 60.27 -19.69
N ASP A 13 -2.63 60.69 -20.85
CA ASP A 13 -3.99 60.31 -21.27
C ASP A 13 -4.20 60.13 -22.81
N SER A 14 -5.26 59.41 -23.17
CA SER A 14 -6.11 59.55 -24.36
C SER A 14 -5.78 58.90 -25.75
N SER A 15 -6.80 58.19 -26.27
CA SER A 15 -7.40 58.35 -27.63
C SER A 15 -6.92 57.62 -28.92
N LYS A 16 -7.85 56.80 -29.46
CA LYS A 16 -8.42 56.84 -30.86
C LYS A 16 -7.57 56.34 -32.07
N ASP A 17 -8.12 55.88 -33.21
CA ASP A 17 -9.52 55.47 -33.60
C ASP A 17 -9.54 54.60 -34.91
N VAL A 18 -10.67 53.91 -35.17
CA VAL A 18 -11.34 53.67 -36.49
C VAL A 18 -10.67 52.85 -37.63
N VAL A 19 -11.11 51.58 -37.77
CA VAL A 19 -11.89 50.96 -38.91
C VAL A 19 -11.40 51.02 -40.38
N VAL A 20 -11.54 49.89 -41.11
CA VAL A 20 -12.25 49.75 -42.43
C VAL A 20 -12.45 48.26 -42.81
N GLU A 21 -13.61 47.95 -43.40
CA GLU A 21 -14.09 46.63 -43.90
C GLU A 21 -14.09 46.64 -45.48
N PRO A 22 -14.82 45.84 -46.32
CA PRO A 22 -15.80 44.77 -46.08
C PRO A 22 -15.68 43.48 -46.93
N ALA A 23 -16.54 42.49 -46.60
CA ALA A 23 -17.31 41.57 -47.47
C ALA A 23 -16.68 40.77 -48.66
N VAL A 24 -17.04 39.48 -48.77
CA VAL A 24 -18.13 38.99 -49.66
C VAL A 24 -18.52 37.54 -49.28
N VAL A 25 -19.82 37.23 -49.39
CA VAL A 25 -20.49 35.94 -49.10
C VAL A 25 -21.51 35.70 -50.23
N PRO A 26 -21.60 34.50 -50.85
CA PRO A 26 -22.69 33.57 -50.48
C PRO A 26 -22.40 32.05 -50.54
N GLU A 27 -22.98 31.37 -49.55
CA GLU A 27 -23.81 30.13 -49.58
C GLU A 27 -24.36 29.62 -50.94
N PRO A 28 -24.87 28.35 -51.06
CA PRO A 28 -25.81 27.73 -50.09
C PRO A 28 -25.93 26.18 -49.90
N ILE A 29 -26.48 25.79 -48.72
CA ILE A 29 -27.48 24.70 -48.47
C ILE A 29 -27.02 23.21 -48.67
N ALA A 30 -27.35 22.21 -47.84
CA ALA A 30 -28.52 22.01 -46.95
C ALA A 30 -28.26 21.20 -45.63
N VAL A 31 -29.03 21.53 -44.57
CA VAL A 31 -29.84 20.66 -43.65
C VAL A 31 -29.22 19.32 -43.16
N GLU A 32 -28.88 19.07 -41.89
CA GLU A 32 -29.60 19.15 -40.57
C GLU A 32 -30.60 18.00 -40.23
N SER A 33 -30.23 17.18 -39.22
CA SER A 33 -30.91 16.92 -37.90
C SER A 33 -32.44 16.60 -37.82
N PRO A 34 -33.04 16.18 -36.66
CA PRO A 34 -32.51 16.04 -35.27
C PRO A 34 -32.98 14.82 -34.38
N ILE A 35 -32.35 14.69 -33.20
CA ILE A 35 -32.86 14.27 -31.86
C ILE A 35 -33.61 12.91 -31.64
N ALA A 36 -33.05 12.07 -30.73
CA ALA A 36 -33.74 11.49 -29.55
C ALA A 36 -32.74 10.90 -28.52
N ALA A 37 -33.12 10.87 -27.22
CA ALA A 37 -32.27 10.51 -26.05
C ALA A 37 -32.28 8.97 -25.75
N VAL A 38 -31.59 8.37 -24.74
CA VAL A 38 -31.53 8.63 -23.28
C VAL A 38 -30.33 7.91 -22.59
N SER A 39 -29.89 8.43 -21.44
CA SER A 39 -29.08 7.79 -20.35
C SER A 39 -27.52 7.78 -20.36
N VAL A 40 -27.00 7.78 -19.12
CA VAL A 40 -25.72 8.30 -18.56
C VAL A 40 -25.63 7.75 -17.09
N PRO A 41 -24.49 7.65 -16.34
CA PRO A 41 -23.03 7.64 -16.58
C PRO A 41 -22.36 6.33 -15.98
N PRO A 42 -21.12 6.28 -15.41
CA PRO A 42 -19.88 7.06 -15.56
C PRO A 42 -18.56 6.25 -15.79
N GLN A 43 -17.66 6.80 -16.62
CA GLN A 43 -16.17 6.89 -16.42
C GLN A 43 -15.32 5.58 -16.34
N GLU A 44 -13.99 5.59 -16.52
CA GLU A 44 -13.01 6.68 -16.46
C GLU A 44 -11.85 6.57 -17.50
N LYS A 45 -10.97 7.59 -17.53
CA LYS A 45 -9.68 7.63 -18.28
C LYS A 45 -8.59 6.94 -17.41
N GLU A 46 -7.33 6.69 -17.82
CA GLU A 46 -6.46 7.42 -18.75
C GLU A 46 -5.26 6.57 -19.27
N LYS A 47 -4.38 7.18 -20.07
CA LYS A 47 -3.08 6.69 -20.61
C LYS A 47 -1.92 6.96 -19.61
N PRO A 48 -0.60 6.68 -19.86
CA PRO A 48 0.09 6.19 -21.07
C PRO A 48 1.11 5.03 -20.86
N ALA A 49 1.87 4.68 -21.90
CA ALA A 49 2.98 3.69 -21.89
C ALA A 49 4.38 4.36 -21.85
N LEU A 50 5.44 3.57 -21.56
CA LEU A 50 6.85 4.02 -21.59
C LEU A 50 7.86 2.96 -22.07
N SER A 51 8.89 3.41 -22.80
CA SER A 51 10.15 2.72 -23.20
C SER A 51 10.99 3.64 -24.10
N PRO A 52 12.32 3.47 -24.30
CA PRO A 52 13.37 2.84 -23.48
C PRO A 52 14.67 3.71 -23.38
N LYS A 53 15.83 3.14 -22.94
CA LYS A 53 17.25 3.62 -23.14
C LYS A 53 17.73 4.87 -22.33
N GLU A 54 19.03 5.12 -22.03
CA GLU A 54 20.25 4.28 -21.81
C GLU A 54 21.45 5.11 -21.25
N LYS A 55 22.53 4.42 -20.78
CA LYS A 55 23.98 4.82 -20.73
C LYS A 55 24.61 5.79 -19.67
N ARG A 56 25.60 5.21 -18.94
CA ARG A 56 26.94 5.74 -18.50
C ARG A 56 27.01 6.83 -17.39
N LYS A 57 28.11 6.98 -16.61
CA LYS A 57 29.45 6.31 -16.48
C LYS A 57 29.88 6.36 -14.99
N LYS A 58 30.80 5.52 -14.46
CA LYS A 58 32.28 5.63 -14.50
C LYS A 58 32.95 4.45 -13.74
N GLU A 59 34.22 4.12 -14.00
CA GLU A 59 34.85 2.83 -13.64
C GLU A 59 35.97 2.88 -12.56
N LYS A 60 36.20 1.75 -11.86
CA LYS A 60 37.52 1.09 -11.59
C LYS A 60 37.30 -0.30 -10.94
N LYS A 61 37.78 -1.40 -11.56
CA LYS A 61 39.01 -2.18 -11.27
C LYS A 61 39.05 -2.84 -9.85
N VAL A 62 39.39 -4.13 -9.68
CA VAL A 62 39.93 -5.15 -10.61
C VAL A 62 39.58 -6.61 -10.17
N ALA A 63 39.89 -7.60 -11.02
CA ALA A 63 39.70 -9.06 -10.95
C ALA A 63 40.00 -9.78 -9.58
N LYS A 64 39.66 -11.07 -9.33
CA LYS A 64 39.77 -12.24 -10.24
C LYS A 64 39.11 -13.55 -9.70
N VAL A 65 38.59 -14.38 -10.64
CA VAL A 65 38.36 -15.86 -10.59
C VAL A 65 37.13 -16.46 -9.86
N GLU A 66 36.50 -17.43 -10.55
CA GLU A 66 35.42 -18.38 -10.21
C GLU A 66 35.97 -19.74 -9.70
N PRO A 67 35.14 -20.76 -9.34
CA PRO A 67 33.76 -20.77 -8.81
C PRO A 67 33.66 -21.61 -7.51
N ALA A 68 32.43 -21.91 -7.05
CA ALA A 68 32.15 -23.02 -6.13
C ALA A 68 32.14 -24.39 -6.88
N PRO A 69 32.16 -25.54 -6.18
CA PRO A 69 30.89 -26.10 -5.70
C PRO A 69 30.93 -26.88 -4.36
N SER A 70 29.75 -27.20 -3.83
CA SER A 70 29.46 -28.14 -2.73
C SER A 70 29.08 -29.54 -3.29
N PRO A 71 28.45 -30.47 -2.54
CA PRO A 71 28.71 -31.01 -1.19
C PRO A 71 28.91 -32.56 -1.23
N ALA A 72 29.09 -33.21 -0.07
CA ALA A 72 28.90 -34.67 0.07
C ALA A 72 28.48 -35.07 1.51
N LEU A 73 27.66 -36.13 1.66
CA LEU A 73 27.18 -36.66 2.95
C LEU A 73 27.93 -37.94 3.37
N ALA A 74 28.11 -38.17 4.68
CA ALA A 74 28.24 -39.51 5.28
C ALA A 74 27.98 -39.49 6.80
N SER A 75 27.24 -40.47 7.32
CA SER A 75 27.02 -40.76 8.75
C SER A 75 26.29 -42.13 8.90
N PRO A 76 26.04 -42.65 10.12
CA PRO A 76 26.93 -42.92 11.27
C PRO A 76 27.26 -44.45 11.33
N PRO A 77 27.64 -45.12 12.45
CA PRO A 77 26.96 -45.24 13.77
C PRO A 77 27.87 -44.85 14.97
N ALA A 78 27.45 -44.53 16.20
CA ALA A 78 26.25 -44.74 17.03
C ALA A 78 26.40 -45.82 18.14
N SER A 79 26.62 -45.36 19.40
CA SER A 79 26.37 -46.13 20.63
C SER A 79 26.15 -45.18 21.84
N VAL A 80 25.14 -45.47 22.64
CA VAL A 80 24.58 -44.71 23.81
C VAL A 80 24.73 -45.67 25.04
N PRO A 81 24.68 -45.30 26.36
CA PRO A 81 23.77 -44.29 26.91
C PRO A 81 24.14 -43.48 28.19
N LYS A 82 23.22 -42.54 28.47
CA LYS A 82 22.85 -41.79 29.69
C LYS A 82 23.24 -42.41 31.05
N GLY A 83 23.51 -41.56 32.05
CA GLY A 83 23.26 -41.89 33.46
C GLY A 83 24.02 -41.08 34.53
N SER A 84 23.43 -40.01 35.05
CA SER A 84 23.76 -39.41 36.36
C SER A 84 22.58 -39.64 37.32
N PRO A 85 22.78 -39.82 38.65
CA PRO A 85 22.76 -38.63 39.53
C PRO A 85 23.56 -38.70 40.86
N VAL A 86 24.20 -37.58 41.23
CA VAL A 86 24.04 -36.79 42.49
C VAL A 86 24.13 -37.44 43.91
N LEU A 87 24.78 -36.68 44.83
CA LEU A 87 24.69 -36.62 46.32
C LEU A 87 25.77 -37.29 47.25
N GLU A 88 26.51 -36.40 47.93
CA GLU A 88 26.74 -36.29 49.40
C GLU A 88 27.82 -37.08 50.21
N VAL A 89 27.99 -36.57 51.45
CA VAL A 89 28.73 -37.03 52.65
C VAL A 89 30.20 -36.58 52.79
N THR A 90 30.64 -36.45 54.05
CA THR A 90 31.65 -35.51 54.56
C THR A 90 32.86 -36.20 55.26
N PRO A 91 33.98 -35.49 55.51
CA PRO A 91 35.24 -36.10 55.97
C PRO A 91 35.45 -36.09 57.50
N LYS A 92 36.21 -37.06 58.02
CA LYS A 92 36.87 -37.00 59.35
C LYS A 92 37.88 -38.14 59.59
N GLU A 93 39.11 -37.79 60.03
CA GLU A 93 39.76 -38.42 61.22
C GLU A 93 40.97 -37.60 61.72
N VAL A 94 41.34 -37.81 63.00
CA VAL A 94 42.28 -37.03 63.88
C VAL A 94 42.73 -37.98 65.04
N PRO A 95 43.16 -37.61 66.30
CA PRO A 95 43.67 -36.36 66.93
C PRO A 95 45.20 -36.09 66.70
N VAL A 96 46.15 -35.74 67.60
CA VAL A 96 46.33 -35.81 69.08
C VAL A 96 47.29 -34.71 69.63
N VAL A 97 46.81 -33.93 70.63
CA VAL A 97 47.41 -33.43 71.91
C VAL A 97 48.96 -33.16 71.95
N ALA A 98 49.49 -32.01 72.41
CA ALA A 98 49.38 -31.49 73.80
C ALA A 98 49.74 -29.97 74.07
N VAL A 99 48.72 -29.13 74.37
CA VAL A 99 48.56 -28.14 75.49
C VAL A 99 49.62 -26.98 75.74
N PRO A 100 49.50 -26.03 76.73
CA PRO A 100 49.40 -24.55 76.48
C PRO A 100 50.44 -23.69 77.28
N PRO A 101 50.25 -22.39 77.73
CA PRO A 101 49.32 -21.27 77.45
C PRO A 101 50.11 -19.96 77.04
N VAL A 102 49.80 -18.65 77.22
CA VAL A 102 48.79 -17.79 77.92
C VAL A 102 48.62 -16.42 77.19
N GLY A 103 47.38 -15.90 77.03
CA GLY A 103 46.94 -14.48 77.10
C GLY A 103 47.57 -13.35 76.21
N THR A 104 47.10 -12.09 76.19
CA THR A 104 45.74 -11.49 76.37
C THR A 104 45.76 -9.97 76.05
N GLN A 105 44.65 -9.42 75.51
CA GLN A 105 44.19 -8.02 75.56
C GLN A 105 44.76 -6.90 74.63
N GLN A 106 43.79 -6.12 74.10
CA GLN A 106 43.72 -4.64 73.95
C GLN A 106 44.28 -3.84 72.73
N SER A 107 43.30 -3.27 72.01
CA SER A 107 43.15 -1.83 71.68
C SER A 107 43.85 -1.18 70.47
N ALA A 108 42.99 -0.76 69.53
CA ALA A 108 43.14 0.43 68.67
C ALA A 108 42.79 1.72 69.50
N PRO A 109 42.73 2.99 68.98
CA PRO A 109 42.60 3.42 67.56
C PRO A 109 43.29 4.76 67.18
N VAL A 110 42.85 5.39 66.06
CA VAL A 110 42.92 6.84 65.71
C VAL A 110 44.31 7.42 65.31
N VAL A 111 44.50 8.27 64.27
CA VAL A 111 43.67 8.67 63.09
C VAL A 111 44.59 9.16 61.94
N SER A 112 44.03 9.21 60.73
CA SER A 112 44.60 9.77 59.49
C SER A 112 45.31 11.14 59.58
N SER A 113 46.39 11.32 58.83
CA SER A 113 46.54 12.49 57.93
C SER A 113 47.51 12.24 56.76
N VAL A 114 47.12 12.73 55.59
CA VAL A 114 47.84 12.78 54.29
C VAL A 114 48.30 14.24 54.04
N PRO A 115 49.01 14.64 52.95
CA PRO A 115 49.68 13.88 51.88
C PRO A 115 51.08 14.42 51.39
N ILE A 116 51.60 13.77 50.34
CA ILE A 116 52.19 14.41 49.12
C ILE A 116 53.72 14.68 48.95
N LYS A 117 54.20 14.31 47.74
CA LYS A 117 55.40 14.74 46.96
C LYS A 117 56.84 14.36 47.36
N LYS A 118 57.40 13.44 46.53
CA LYS A 118 58.76 13.48 45.92
C LYS A 118 58.94 14.73 45.00
N PRO A 119 60.11 15.04 44.37
CA PRO A 119 61.38 14.30 44.32
C PRO A 119 62.68 15.13 44.49
N GLU A 120 63.79 14.42 44.72
CA GLU A 120 65.17 14.62 44.24
C GLU A 120 65.94 13.35 44.69
N ALA A 121 67.10 12.91 44.21
CA ALA A 121 67.93 13.04 43.01
C ALA A 121 69.23 12.28 43.37
N LEU A 122 69.70 11.35 42.54
CA LEU A 122 70.99 10.63 42.70
C LEU A 122 72.18 11.53 42.30
N PRO A 123 73.47 11.22 42.58
CA PRO A 123 74.09 9.95 43.02
C PRO A 123 75.00 10.12 44.28
N THR A 124 75.99 9.31 44.70
CA THR A 124 76.84 8.25 44.07
C THR A 124 77.55 7.39 45.15
N HIS A 125 77.91 6.13 44.83
CA HIS A 125 78.88 5.26 45.56
C HIS A 125 78.49 4.85 47.01
N GLU A 126 78.99 3.75 47.62
CA GLU A 126 80.03 2.77 47.22
C GLU A 126 79.70 1.36 47.78
N GLU A 127 80.35 0.32 47.23
CA GLU A 127 80.35 -1.06 47.73
C GLU A 127 81.81 -1.57 47.91
N GLN A 128 82.14 -2.56 48.76
CA GLN A 128 81.31 -3.53 49.48
C GLN A 128 81.96 -3.93 50.83
N LYS A 129 81.35 -4.88 51.56
CA LYS A 129 82.02 -5.69 52.61
C LYS A 129 81.72 -7.18 52.44
N HIS A 130 82.75 -8.03 52.50
CA HIS A 130 82.77 -9.23 53.37
C HIS A 130 84.19 -9.83 53.53
N ASP A 131 84.30 -10.87 54.36
CA ASP A 131 85.50 -11.67 54.76
C ASP A 131 86.47 -12.07 53.63
N GLY A 132 87.75 -12.46 53.85
CA GLY A 132 88.53 -12.93 55.01
C GLY A 132 89.77 -13.72 54.46
N PRO A 133 90.39 -14.72 55.14
CA PRO A 133 90.49 -15.01 56.57
C PRO A 133 91.88 -15.53 57.10
N VAL A 134 92.31 -15.05 58.29
CA VAL A 134 92.87 -15.85 59.43
C VAL A 134 94.33 -16.43 59.42
N LYS A 135 94.93 -16.50 60.66
CA LYS A 135 96.21 -17.12 61.15
C LYS A 135 97.45 -16.17 61.19
N LYS A 136 98.34 -16.17 62.21
CA LYS A 136 98.54 -17.08 63.38
C LYS A 136 99.37 -16.41 64.52
N LYS A 137 99.18 -16.85 65.79
CA LYS A 137 99.98 -16.57 67.02
C LYS A 137 99.97 -15.11 67.57
N SER A 138 100.19 -14.83 68.87
CA SER A 138 99.96 -15.60 70.13
C SER A 138 100.14 -14.73 71.39
N ALA A 139 99.23 -14.87 72.37
CA ALA A 139 99.38 -14.65 73.82
C ALA A 139 99.88 -13.31 74.42
N SER A 140 99.06 -12.71 75.31
CA SER A 140 99.48 -11.99 76.54
C SER A 140 98.26 -11.69 77.43
N LYS A 141 98.38 -11.84 78.76
CA LYS A 141 97.32 -11.48 79.74
C LYS A 141 97.94 -10.90 81.03
N LYS A 142 97.35 -9.82 81.56
CA LYS A 142 97.64 -9.16 82.85
C LYS A 142 97.22 -10.05 84.06
N LYS A 143 97.63 -9.85 85.33
CA LYS A 143 98.71 -9.11 86.05
C LYS A 143 98.47 -9.34 87.59
N ALA A 144 99.48 -9.19 88.47
CA ALA A 144 99.41 -9.12 89.97
C ALA A 144 99.12 -10.47 90.69
N GLU A 145 99.83 -10.93 91.75
CA GLU A 145 100.20 -10.43 93.12
C GLU A 145 99.19 -10.84 94.22
N PRO A 146 99.53 -10.91 95.54
CA PRO A 146 100.73 -10.43 96.26
C PRO A 146 101.47 -11.48 97.17
N ALA A 147 102.31 -11.00 98.12
CA ALA A 147 103.27 -11.70 99.01
C ALA A 147 102.66 -12.10 100.41
N PRO A 148 103.35 -12.35 101.57
CA PRO A 148 104.80 -12.31 101.92
C PRO A 148 105.31 -13.43 102.90
N ALA A 149 106.47 -13.21 103.54
CA ALA A 149 106.89 -13.57 104.94
C ALA A 149 108.19 -14.39 105.14
N ASP A 150 108.93 -14.01 106.19
CA ASP A 150 110.29 -14.42 106.60
C ASP A 150 110.36 -15.63 107.56
N SER A 151 111.56 -16.17 107.83
CA SER A 151 112.12 -16.26 109.21
C SER A 151 113.52 -16.91 109.31
N ASP A 152 114.26 -16.45 110.32
CA ASP A 152 115.66 -16.66 110.75
C ASP A 152 116.35 -18.05 110.70
N GLY A 153 117.68 -17.98 110.50
CA GLY A 153 118.67 -18.78 111.24
C GLY A 153 119.50 -19.81 110.46
N PRO A 154 120.77 -20.10 110.87
CA PRO A 154 121.80 -19.24 111.46
C PRO A 154 122.90 -18.86 110.44
N LEU A 155 123.65 -17.78 110.70
CA LEU A 155 124.74 -17.31 109.81
C LEU A 155 125.99 -18.22 109.85
N TYR A 156 125.98 -19.30 109.05
CA TYR A 156 127.17 -20.12 108.80
C TYR A 156 128.14 -19.40 107.85
N LEU A 157 129.07 -18.61 108.41
CA LEU A 157 130.15 -17.99 107.65
C LEU A 157 131.01 -19.06 106.96
N PRO A 158 131.15 -19.05 105.61
CA PRO A 158 131.96 -20.05 104.91
C PRO A 158 133.41 -20.03 105.40
N TYR A 159 134.02 -21.22 105.54
CA TYR A 159 135.40 -21.37 106.01
C TYR A 159 136.41 -20.48 105.26
N LYS A 160 136.26 -20.35 103.93
CA LYS A 160 137.09 -19.45 103.11
C LYS A 160 136.94 -17.98 103.52
N THR A 161 135.74 -17.52 103.84
CA THR A 161 135.48 -16.15 104.30
C THR A 161 136.13 -15.93 105.66
N LEU A 162 135.97 -16.85 106.62
CA LEU A 162 136.61 -16.76 107.93
C LEU A 162 138.15 -16.70 107.82
N VAL A 163 138.75 -17.58 107.02
CA VAL A 163 140.20 -17.61 106.78
C VAL A 163 140.66 -16.32 106.09
N SER A 164 139.93 -15.79 105.10
CA SER A 164 140.25 -14.51 104.49
C SER A 164 140.18 -13.34 105.48
N THR A 165 139.16 -13.28 106.34
CA THR A 165 139.05 -12.24 107.37
C THR A 165 140.25 -12.29 108.31
N ILE A 166 140.55 -13.46 108.89
CA ILE A 166 141.71 -13.64 109.79
C ILE A 166 143.03 -13.30 109.08
N SER A 167 143.21 -13.72 107.82
CA SER A 167 144.41 -13.41 107.03
C SER A 167 144.54 -11.93 106.63
N SER A 168 143.47 -11.14 106.78
CA SER A 168 143.44 -9.70 106.46
C SER A 168 143.53 -8.80 107.69
N MET A 169 143.44 -9.35 108.90
CA MET A 169 143.58 -8.60 110.15
C MET A 169 145.06 -8.57 110.58
N ALA A 170 145.59 -7.35 110.73
CA ALA A 170 146.92 -7.14 111.28
C ALA A 170 146.86 -7.20 112.81
N PHE A 171 147.02 -8.41 113.37
CA PHE A 171 147.17 -8.62 114.81
C PHE A 171 148.44 -7.94 115.33
N SER A 172 148.38 -7.32 116.51
CA SER A 172 149.58 -7.00 117.27
C SER A 172 150.24 -8.27 117.81
N GLU A 173 151.53 -8.20 118.15
CA GLU A 173 152.31 -9.37 118.57
C GLU A 173 151.71 -10.07 119.81
N GLY A 174 151.10 -9.32 120.73
CA GLY A 174 150.37 -9.88 121.88
C GLY A 174 149.08 -10.60 121.49
N GLU A 175 148.29 -10.03 120.58
CA GLU A 175 147.05 -10.66 120.08
C GLU A 175 147.35 -11.91 119.23
N ALA A 176 148.44 -11.89 118.47
CA ALA A 176 148.92 -13.04 117.71
C ALA A 176 149.32 -14.19 118.66
N GLN A 177 150.08 -13.91 119.71
CA GLN A 177 150.44 -14.89 120.75
C GLN A 177 149.19 -15.47 121.42
N GLN A 178 148.21 -14.63 121.77
CA GLN A 178 147.01 -15.06 122.47
C GLN A 178 146.05 -15.85 121.56
N LEU A 179 146.02 -15.54 120.25
CA LEU A 179 145.31 -16.36 119.25
C LEU A 179 145.99 -17.72 119.06
N ILE A 180 147.32 -17.77 119.05
CA ILE A 180 148.09 -19.03 119.01
C ILE A 180 147.78 -19.87 120.27
N GLU A 181 147.82 -19.26 121.45
CA GLU A 181 147.55 -19.91 122.74
C GLU A 181 146.17 -20.59 122.74
N ILE A 182 145.11 -19.85 122.39
CA ILE A 182 143.73 -20.35 122.27
C ILE A 182 143.63 -21.49 121.23
N LEU A 183 144.35 -21.40 120.11
CA LEU A 183 144.35 -22.45 119.08
C LEU A 183 145.09 -23.71 119.54
N THR A 184 146.20 -23.59 120.29
CA THR A 184 146.90 -24.74 120.88
C THR A 184 146.12 -25.39 122.02
N GLU A 185 145.50 -24.61 122.90
CA GLU A 185 144.68 -25.11 124.01
C GLU A 185 143.46 -25.89 123.48
N ARG A 186 142.86 -25.42 122.38
CA ARG A 186 141.78 -26.13 121.68
C ARG A 186 142.24 -27.35 120.88
N ALA A 187 143.50 -27.38 120.42
CA ALA A 187 144.06 -28.51 119.68
C ALA A 187 144.42 -29.71 120.57
N GLY A 188 144.88 -29.47 121.81
CA GLY A 188 145.32 -30.52 122.73
C GLY A 188 144.28 -31.59 123.07
N ILE A 189 142.99 -31.24 123.01
CA ILE A 189 141.85 -32.11 123.40
C ILE A 189 141.70 -33.34 122.47
N VAL A 190 142.26 -33.30 121.25
CA VAL A 190 142.01 -34.33 120.22
C VAL A 190 142.98 -35.52 120.27
N GLN A 191 144.12 -35.40 120.94
CA GLN A 191 145.20 -36.41 120.85
C GLN A 191 145.08 -37.54 121.90
N ASP A 192 144.57 -37.26 123.10
CA ASP A 192 144.47 -38.26 124.19
C ASP A 192 143.27 -39.21 124.07
N THR A 193 142.22 -38.83 123.32
CA THR A 193 141.00 -39.65 123.16
C THR A 193 141.21 -40.88 122.27
N TRP A 194 142.29 -40.95 121.48
CA TRP A 194 142.59 -42.10 120.62
C TRP A 194 143.16 -43.32 121.36
N HIS A 195 143.87 -43.12 122.48
CA HIS A 195 144.63 -44.19 123.13
C HIS A 195 143.83 -44.99 124.18
N THR A 196 142.67 -44.47 124.60
CA THR A 196 141.85 -45.06 125.68
C THR A 196 140.78 -46.04 125.19
N ALA A 197 140.54 -46.15 123.88
CA ALA A 197 139.55 -47.06 123.29
C ALA A 197 140.06 -48.51 123.05
N THR A 198 141.22 -48.89 123.60
CA THR A 198 141.93 -50.13 123.23
C THR A 198 141.76 -51.26 124.24
N GLN A 199 140.59 -51.90 124.27
CA GLN A 199 140.46 -53.27 124.81
C GLN A 199 139.68 -54.19 123.86
N LYS A 200 140.35 -55.28 123.45
CA LYS A 200 139.80 -56.44 122.68
C LYS A 200 139.41 -56.19 121.22
N GLY A 201 140.40 -55.93 120.36
CA GLY A 201 140.26 -56.09 118.91
C GLY A 201 141.57 -55.82 118.15
N ASP A 202 141.88 -56.63 117.14
CA ASP A 202 142.93 -56.31 116.16
C ASP A 202 142.39 -55.22 115.22
N PRO A 203 143.05 -54.04 115.08
CA PRO A 203 142.60 -52.98 114.20
C PRO A 203 142.48 -53.41 112.73
N VAL A 204 143.30 -54.36 112.26
CA VAL A 204 143.22 -54.87 110.87
C VAL A 204 141.93 -55.69 110.67
N ALA A 205 141.52 -56.48 111.66
CA ALA A 205 140.26 -57.22 111.63
C ALA A 205 139.02 -56.30 111.72
N VAL A 206 139.11 -55.18 112.45
CA VAL A 206 138.04 -54.16 112.48
C VAL A 206 137.93 -53.46 111.13
N LEU A 207 139.05 -53.03 110.54
CA LEU A 207 139.08 -52.39 109.22
C LEU A 207 138.59 -53.34 108.10
N LYS A 208 138.91 -54.64 108.16
CA LYS A 208 138.36 -55.64 107.24
C LYS A 208 136.84 -55.77 107.36
N ARG A 209 136.29 -55.92 108.57
CA ARG A 209 134.83 -55.97 108.76
C ARG A 209 134.14 -54.67 108.31
N GLN A 210 134.77 -53.52 108.53
CA GLN A 210 134.27 -52.24 108.02
C GLN A 210 134.31 -52.16 106.49
N LEU A 211 135.33 -52.73 105.85
CA LEU A 211 135.41 -52.83 104.38
C LEU A 211 134.32 -53.78 103.85
N GLU A 212 134.18 -54.97 104.41
CA GLU A 212 133.12 -55.94 104.05
C GLU A 212 131.70 -55.34 104.22
N GLU A 213 131.47 -54.58 105.30
CA GLU A 213 130.22 -53.87 105.53
C GLU A 213 130.03 -52.69 104.54
N LYS A 214 131.11 -52.01 104.12
CA LYS A 214 131.06 -50.96 103.09
C LYS A 214 130.88 -51.49 101.68
N GLU A 215 131.47 -52.64 101.35
CA GLU A 215 131.23 -53.35 100.09
C GLU A 215 129.78 -53.85 100.03
N LYS A 216 129.26 -54.40 101.14
CA LYS A 216 127.85 -54.79 101.26
C LYS A 216 126.91 -53.58 101.10
N GLN A 217 127.22 -52.45 101.72
CA GLN A 217 126.47 -51.19 101.54
C GLN A 217 126.53 -50.71 100.09
N LEU A 218 127.70 -50.75 99.44
CA LEU A 218 127.86 -50.39 98.03
C LEU A 218 127.06 -51.32 97.10
N THR A 219 127.04 -52.63 97.35
CA THR A 219 126.20 -53.56 96.57
C THR A 219 124.71 -53.30 96.76
N ALA A 220 124.26 -53.00 97.99
CA ALA A 220 122.88 -52.64 98.26
C ALA A 220 122.50 -51.31 97.58
N GLU A 221 123.33 -50.27 97.69
CA GLU A 221 123.14 -49.01 96.97
C GLU A 221 123.16 -49.19 95.43
N GLN A 222 123.95 -50.12 94.91
CA GLN A 222 123.99 -50.44 93.48
C GLN A 222 122.72 -51.19 93.03
N GLU A 223 122.19 -52.10 93.84
CA GLU A 223 120.90 -52.78 93.61
C GLU A 223 119.71 -51.82 93.73
N ASP A 224 119.68 -50.97 94.76
CA ASP A 224 118.68 -49.90 94.92
C ASP A 224 118.74 -48.90 93.77
N ALA A 225 119.94 -48.50 93.34
CA ALA A 225 120.11 -47.65 92.16
C ALA A 225 119.76 -48.37 90.85
N ALA A 226 119.82 -49.71 90.78
CA ALA A 226 119.32 -50.48 89.64
C ALA A 226 117.78 -50.59 89.67
N ALA A 227 117.18 -50.78 90.85
CA ALA A 227 115.74 -50.78 91.08
C ALA A 227 115.14 -49.41 90.76
N ALA A 228 115.75 -48.31 91.21
CA ALA A 228 115.36 -46.95 90.88
C ALA A 228 115.46 -46.67 89.36
N ARG A 229 116.53 -47.12 88.69
CA ARG A 229 116.65 -47.03 87.22
C ARG A 229 115.61 -47.89 86.49
N ASN A 230 115.23 -49.05 87.03
CA ASN A 230 114.14 -49.88 86.52
C ASN A 230 112.78 -49.16 86.65
N LYS A 231 112.43 -48.69 87.85
CA LYS A 231 111.17 -47.98 88.11
C LYS A 231 111.08 -46.68 87.32
N LEU A 232 112.18 -45.95 87.12
CA LEU A 232 112.22 -44.77 86.26
C LEU A 232 112.02 -45.11 84.78
N ARG A 233 112.53 -46.24 84.29
CA ARG A 233 112.22 -46.75 82.94
C ARG A 233 110.76 -47.19 82.78
N GLU A 234 110.17 -47.82 83.80
CA GLU A 234 108.75 -48.16 83.83
C GLU A 234 107.86 -46.92 83.81
N LEU A 235 108.08 -45.97 84.73
CA LEU A 235 107.36 -44.70 84.77
C LEU A 235 107.53 -43.89 83.48
N SER A 236 108.70 -43.95 82.84
CA SER A 236 108.92 -43.33 81.51
C SER A 236 108.10 -44.01 80.41
N LYS A 237 107.95 -45.34 80.45
CA LYS A 237 107.13 -46.12 79.50
C LYS A 237 105.64 -45.90 79.74
N GLU A 238 105.20 -45.85 81.00
CA GLU A 238 103.83 -45.53 81.40
C GLU A 238 103.46 -44.10 80.97
N LEU A 239 104.33 -43.12 81.25
CA LEU A 239 104.16 -41.74 80.80
C LEU A 239 104.13 -41.60 79.27
N ALA A 240 104.93 -42.39 78.54
CA ALA A 240 104.90 -42.41 77.08
C ALA A 240 103.60 -43.05 76.55
N ALA A 241 103.14 -44.15 77.15
CA ALA A 241 101.89 -44.79 76.79
C ALA A 241 100.67 -43.90 77.09
N GLU A 242 100.66 -43.20 78.22
CA GLU A 242 99.55 -42.30 78.58
C GLU A 242 99.55 -41.03 77.72
N LYS A 243 100.73 -40.49 77.36
CA LYS A 243 100.85 -39.44 76.33
C LYS A 243 100.31 -39.91 74.97
N ALA A 244 100.56 -41.16 74.58
CA ALA A 244 100.03 -41.72 73.34
C ALA A 244 98.50 -41.90 73.39
N LYS A 245 97.93 -42.38 74.51
CA LYS A 245 96.47 -42.44 74.71
C LYS A 245 95.83 -41.05 74.68
N ALA A 246 96.44 -40.07 75.35
CA ALA A 246 95.96 -38.69 75.37
C ALA A 246 96.02 -38.04 73.99
N ALA A 247 97.08 -38.27 73.21
CA ALA A 247 97.16 -37.81 71.83
C ALA A 247 96.11 -38.49 70.93
N ALA A 248 95.83 -39.78 71.13
CA ALA A 248 94.80 -40.52 70.39
C ALA A 248 93.37 -40.04 70.74
N SER A 249 93.07 -39.78 72.01
CA SER A 249 91.76 -39.23 72.42
C SER A 249 91.60 -37.77 71.99
N GLU A 250 92.64 -36.94 72.07
CA GLU A 250 92.65 -35.59 71.53
C GLU A 250 92.44 -35.58 70.00
N SER A 251 93.07 -36.51 69.27
CA SER A 251 92.87 -36.68 67.82
C SER A 251 91.43 -37.07 67.49
N LYS A 252 90.85 -38.03 68.23
CA LYS A 252 89.44 -38.44 68.07
C LYS A 252 88.47 -37.31 68.40
N LEU A 253 88.73 -36.51 69.43
CA LEU A 253 87.91 -35.35 69.76
C LEU A 253 88.03 -34.22 68.72
N LYS A 254 89.22 -34.00 68.14
CA LYS A 254 89.41 -33.09 66.99
C LYS A 254 88.65 -33.56 65.76
N GLU A 255 88.68 -34.85 65.45
CA GLU A 255 87.92 -35.43 64.34
C GLU A 255 86.41 -35.26 64.56
N GLN A 256 85.91 -35.58 65.76
CA GLN A 256 84.51 -35.40 66.13
C GLN A 256 84.07 -33.92 66.05
N LEU A 257 84.92 -32.99 66.53
CA LEU A 257 84.68 -31.56 66.44
C LEU A 257 84.58 -31.11 64.98
N VAL A 258 85.50 -31.54 64.10
CA VAL A 258 85.48 -31.21 62.67
C VAL A 258 84.29 -31.87 61.95
N THR A 259 83.83 -33.06 62.36
CA THR A 259 82.56 -33.60 61.84
C THR A 259 81.35 -32.76 62.29
N ARG A 260 81.33 -32.27 63.54
CA ARG A 260 80.26 -31.40 64.05
C ARG A 260 80.26 -30.03 63.37
N GLU A 261 81.43 -29.45 63.11
CA GLU A 261 81.56 -28.22 62.31
C GLU A 261 80.96 -28.42 60.90
N ARG A 262 81.29 -29.52 60.21
CA ARG A 262 80.70 -29.85 58.90
C ARG A 262 79.20 -30.08 58.96
N GLU A 263 78.70 -30.78 59.98
CA GLU A 263 77.26 -30.98 60.21
C GLU A 263 76.53 -29.64 60.41
N ILE A 264 77.10 -28.73 61.20
CA ILE A 264 76.58 -27.37 61.41
C ILE A 264 76.56 -26.58 60.09
N THR A 265 77.66 -26.58 59.32
CA THR A 265 77.68 -25.92 58.00
C THR A 265 76.64 -26.52 57.04
N ALA A 266 76.47 -27.84 57.03
CA ALA A 266 75.49 -28.53 56.18
C ALA A 266 74.03 -28.32 56.62
N VAL A 267 73.77 -28.06 57.91
CA VAL A 267 72.46 -27.61 58.41
C VAL A 267 72.23 -26.15 58.03
N GLN A 268 73.22 -25.27 58.24
CA GLN A 268 73.12 -23.85 57.91
C GLN A 268 72.90 -23.62 56.42
N ALA A 269 73.60 -24.36 55.54
CA ALA A 269 73.41 -24.30 54.09
C ALA A 269 72.01 -24.77 53.65
N ARG A 270 71.49 -25.87 54.22
CA ARG A 270 70.12 -26.35 53.94
C ARG A 270 69.06 -25.37 54.44
N MET A 271 69.26 -24.78 55.61
CA MET A 271 68.40 -23.74 56.17
C MET A 271 68.39 -22.49 55.28
N GLN A 272 69.55 -22.02 54.82
CA GLN A 272 69.65 -20.88 53.90
C GLN A 272 69.02 -21.16 52.54
N ALA A 273 69.18 -22.37 51.98
CA ALA A 273 68.51 -22.79 50.75
C ALA A 273 66.99 -22.78 50.91
N SER A 274 66.47 -23.42 51.96
CA SER A 274 65.03 -23.44 52.27
C SER A 274 64.46 -22.03 52.48
N TYR A 275 65.18 -21.12 53.14
CA TYR A 275 64.75 -19.72 53.22
C TYR A 275 64.73 -19.02 51.86
N GLN A 276 65.72 -19.25 50.99
CA GLN A 276 65.72 -18.69 49.64
C GLN A 276 64.56 -19.25 48.79
N ASP A 277 64.28 -20.55 48.89
CA ASP A 277 63.17 -21.19 48.17
C ASP A 277 61.81 -20.64 48.64
N HIS A 278 61.60 -20.48 49.95
CA HIS A 278 60.38 -19.85 50.47
C HIS A 278 60.26 -18.37 50.10
N VAL A 279 61.37 -17.62 50.00
CA VAL A 279 61.36 -16.25 49.49
C VAL A 279 61.00 -16.23 48.00
N ASN A 280 61.54 -17.14 47.19
CA ASN A 280 61.22 -17.27 45.76
C ASN A 280 59.74 -17.64 45.56
N GLU A 281 59.22 -18.60 46.33
CA GLU A 281 57.82 -19.00 46.33
C GLU A 281 56.90 -17.85 46.75
N THR A 282 57.24 -17.14 47.83
CA THR A 282 56.49 -15.96 48.31
C THR A 282 56.45 -14.87 47.25
N GLN A 283 57.57 -14.58 46.57
CA GLN A 283 57.61 -13.61 45.46
C GLN A 283 56.77 -14.08 44.27
N GLN A 284 56.80 -15.37 43.92
CA GLN A 284 55.96 -15.92 42.83
C GLN A 284 54.46 -15.83 43.17
N LEU A 285 54.07 -16.11 44.42
CA LEU A 285 52.70 -15.99 44.89
C LEU A 285 52.24 -14.53 44.92
N GLN A 286 53.08 -13.59 45.41
CA GLN A 286 52.81 -12.15 45.33
C GLN A 286 52.67 -11.66 43.89
N GLY A 287 53.48 -12.18 42.95
CA GLY A 287 53.36 -11.90 41.52
C GLY A 287 52.03 -12.40 40.93
N LYS A 288 51.63 -13.64 41.25
CA LYS A 288 50.33 -14.21 40.87
C LYS A 288 49.15 -13.41 41.44
N ILE A 289 49.22 -13.02 42.71
CA ILE A 289 48.20 -12.19 43.37
C ILE A 289 48.08 -10.84 42.65
N ARG A 290 49.20 -10.17 42.34
CA ARG A 290 49.19 -8.89 41.61
C ARG A 290 48.61 -9.03 40.20
N ALA A 291 48.98 -10.07 39.46
CA ALA A 291 48.43 -10.31 38.12
C ALA A 291 46.92 -10.61 38.14
N LEU A 292 46.43 -11.34 39.15
CA LEU A 292 45.01 -11.59 39.34
C LEU A 292 44.26 -10.31 39.78
N GLN A 293 44.84 -9.49 40.64
CA GLN A 293 44.29 -8.17 41.00
C GLN A 293 44.20 -7.26 39.77
N GLU A 294 45.26 -7.20 38.96
CA GLU A 294 45.30 -6.41 37.72
C GLU A 294 44.26 -6.90 36.70
N GLN A 295 44.04 -8.21 36.58
CA GLN A 295 42.94 -8.76 35.76
C GLN A 295 41.55 -8.44 36.34
N LEU A 296 41.38 -8.49 37.66
CA LEU A 296 40.11 -8.20 38.34
C LEU A 296 39.76 -6.69 38.30
N GLU A 297 40.76 -5.81 38.22
CA GLU A 297 40.57 -4.37 38.07
C GLU A 297 40.38 -3.98 36.59
N ASN A 298 41.28 -4.42 35.70
CA ASN A 298 41.24 -4.03 34.29
C ASN A 298 40.14 -4.75 33.49
N GLY A 299 39.77 -5.97 33.84
CA GLY A 299 38.74 -6.74 33.12
C GLY A 299 37.36 -6.06 33.16
N PRO A 300 36.77 -5.87 34.35
CA PRO A 300 35.51 -5.16 34.52
C PRO A 300 35.56 -3.71 34.02
N ASN A 301 36.66 -2.97 34.26
CA ASN A 301 36.80 -1.61 33.74
C ASN A 301 36.85 -1.57 32.20
N THR A 302 37.51 -2.52 31.55
CA THR A 302 37.53 -2.62 30.07
C THR A 302 36.15 -2.98 29.53
N GLN A 303 35.42 -3.89 30.18
CA GLN A 303 34.06 -4.25 29.78
C GLN A 303 33.07 -3.09 30.00
N LEU A 304 33.18 -2.38 31.12
CA LEU A 304 32.40 -1.18 31.42
C LEU A 304 32.66 -0.06 30.40
N ALA A 305 33.92 0.20 30.05
CA ALA A 305 34.28 1.18 29.03
C ALA A 305 33.71 0.84 27.65
N ARG A 306 33.70 -0.45 27.26
CA ARG A 306 33.04 -0.90 26.02
C ARG A 306 31.52 -0.70 26.10
N LEU A 307 30.87 -1.14 27.17
CA LEU A 307 29.43 -0.96 27.36
C LEU A 307 29.02 0.53 27.40
N GLN A 308 29.87 1.42 27.94
CA GLN A 308 29.68 2.87 27.90
C GLN A 308 29.82 3.43 26.49
N GLN A 309 30.83 2.98 25.72
CA GLN A 309 31.00 3.36 24.32
C GLN A 309 29.83 2.88 23.44
N GLU A 310 29.40 1.63 23.62
CA GLU A 310 28.22 1.05 22.97
C GLU A 310 26.95 1.82 23.32
N ASN A 311 26.77 2.20 24.60
CA ASN A 311 25.66 3.08 25.02
C ASN A 311 25.73 4.47 24.39
N SER A 312 26.92 5.06 24.19
CA SER A 312 27.05 6.32 23.45
C SER A 312 26.62 6.13 22.00
N ILE A 313 27.18 5.15 21.31
CA ILE A 313 26.86 4.85 19.90
C ILE A 313 25.36 4.58 19.72
N LEU A 314 24.72 3.84 20.63
CA LEU A 314 23.28 3.58 20.59
C LEU A 314 22.45 4.84 20.85
N ARG A 315 22.87 5.74 21.77
CA ARG A 315 22.21 7.04 21.98
C ARG A 315 22.39 7.97 20.78
N ASP A 316 23.58 8.03 20.20
CA ASP A 316 23.89 8.86 19.05
C ASP A 316 23.13 8.38 17.80
N ALA A 317 23.06 7.06 17.59
CA ALA A 317 22.24 6.44 16.54
C ALA A 317 20.73 6.65 16.76
N LEU A 318 20.24 6.53 18.01
CA LEU A 318 18.85 6.82 18.35
C LEU A 318 18.51 8.29 18.11
N ASN A 319 19.34 9.22 18.58
CA ASN A 319 19.18 10.66 18.36
C ASN A 319 19.20 11.01 16.88
N GLN A 320 20.09 10.39 16.10
CA GLN A 320 20.15 10.57 14.64
C GLN A 320 18.92 9.99 13.94
N ALA A 321 18.42 8.82 14.35
CA ALA A 321 17.22 8.21 13.79
C ALA A 321 15.95 9.02 14.12
N THR A 322 15.81 9.48 15.36
CA THR A 322 14.74 10.38 15.80
C THR A 322 14.79 11.69 15.02
N SER A 323 15.92 12.38 15.01
CA SER A 323 16.08 13.66 14.30
C SER A 323 15.85 13.52 12.78
N GLN A 324 16.29 12.42 12.15
CA GLN A 324 15.99 12.15 10.74
C GLN A 324 14.49 11.89 10.51
N THR A 325 13.83 11.20 11.44
CA THR A 325 12.39 10.90 11.35
C THR A 325 11.56 12.17 11.56
N GLU A 326 11.87 12.98 12.57
CA GLU A 326 11.28 14.31 12.78
C GLU A 326 11.52 15.24 11.59
N SER A 327 12.71 15.22 10.99
CA SER A 327 13.03 16.01 9.80
C SER A 327 12.18 15.60 8.59
N LYS A 328 12.03 14.28 8.35
CA LYS A 328 11.14 13.74 7.30
C LYS A 328 9.68 14.11 7.57
N GLN A 329 9.18 13.88 8.77
CA GLN A 329 7.80 14.21 9.16
C GLN A 329 7.51 15.71 9.06
N ASN A 330 8.46 16.58 9.42
CA ASN A 330 8.31 18.03 9.25
C ASN A 330 8.32 18.44 7.76
N ALA A 331 9.13 17.80 6.92
CA ALA A 331 9.13 18.04 5.48
C ALA A 331 7.82 17.56 4.81
N GLU A 332 7.29 16.41 5.22
CA GLU A 332 5.99 15.90 4.78
C GLU A 332 4.84 16.77 5.27
N LEU A 333 4.85 17.24 6.52
CA LEU A 333 3.90 18.23 7.04
C LEU A 333 3.99 19.57 6.28
N ALA A 334 5.18 20.04 5.94
CA ALA A 334 5.35 21.24 5.13
C ALA A 334 4.78 21.06 3.71
N LYS A 335 5.03 19.91 3.09
CA LYS A 335 4.50 19.54 1.78
C LYS A 335 2.97 19.42 1.79
N LEU A 336 2.39 18.74 2.78
CA LEU A 336 0.94 18.64 2.95
C LEU A 336 0.30 20.02 3.22
N ARG A 337 0.92 20.87 4.03
CA ARG A 337 0.47 22.27 4.23
C ARG A 337 0.53 23.07 2.92
N GLN A 338 1.57 22.90 2.11
CA GLN A 338 1.68 23.53 0.79
C GLN A 338 0.60 23.01 -0.17
N GLU A 339 0.31 21.71 -0.17
CA GLU A 339 -0.74 21.09 -0.99
C GLU A 339 -2.14 21.54 -0.57
N CYS A 340 -2.44 21.60 0.74
CA CYS A 340 -3.69 22.19 1.25
C CYS A 340 -3.84 23.68 0.88
N ASN A 341 -2.77 24.48 0.96
CA ASN A 341 -2.79 25.88 0.54
C ASN A 341 -2.98 26.03 -0.98
N LYS A 342 -2.37 25.16 -1.78
CA LYS A 342 -2.56 25.10 -3.25
C LYS A 342 -4.01 24.74 -3.60
N LEU A 343 -4.58 23.73 -2.94
CA LEU A 343 -5.98 23.31 -3.13
C LEU A 343 -6.98 24.38 -2.65
N MET A 344 -6.71 25.10 -1.54
CA MET A 344 -7.53 26.25 -1.16
C MET A 344 -7.49 27.36 -2.21
N LYS A 345 -6.32 27.66 -2.78
CA LYS A 345 -6.16 28.68 -3.83
C LYS A 345 -6.88 28.29 -5.14
N GLU A 346 -6.77 27.03 -5.55
CA GLU A 346 -7.50 26.50 -6.71
C GLU A 346 -9.02 26.44 -6.47
N LEU A 347 -9.45 26.22 -5.22
CA LEU A 347 -10.86 26.26 -4.84
C LEU A 347 -11.40 27.69 -4.82
N SER A 348 -10.65 28.67 -4.31
CA SER A 348 -11.06 30.08 -4.36
C SER A 348 -11.09 30.60 -5.80
N GLU A 349 -10.08 30.29 -6.62
CA GLU A 349 -10.06 30.66 -8.04
C GLU A 349 -11.25 30.06 -8.80
N LYS A 350 -11.58 28.77 -8.57
CA LYS A 350 -12.78 28.16 -9.17
C LYS A 350 -14.09 28.74 -8.63
N SER A 351 -14.14 29.12 -7.35
CA SER A 351 -15.30 29.78 -6.76
C SER A 351 -15.51 31.19 -7.35
N GLU A 352 -14.44 31.94 -7.60
CA GLU A 352 -14.48 33.25 -8.25
C GLU A 352 -14.91 33.14 -9.72
N VAL A 353 -14.37 32.16 -10.46
CA VAL A 353 -14.78 31.87 -11.85
C VAL A 353 -16.26 31.46 -11.90
N LEU A 354 -16.72 30.56 -11.03
CA LEU A 354 -18.13 30.14 -10.98
C LEU A 354 -19.05 31.31 -10.60
N GLN A 355 -18.62 32.20 -9.71
CA GLN A 355 -19.37 33.43 -9.39
C GLN A 355 -19.44 34.40 -10.58
N GLN A 356 -18.38 34.49 -11.39
CA GLN A 356 -18.37 35.27 -12.64
C GLN A 356 -19.29 34.63 -13.70
N GLU A 357 -19.27 33.31 -13.86
CA GLU A 357 -20.18 32.57 -14.75
C GLU A 357 -21.65 32.73 -14.33
N GLU A 358 -21.96 32.69 -13.03
CA GLU A 358 -23.30 33.02 -12.51
C GLU A 358 -23.73 34.45 -12.85
N GLN A 359 -22.84 35.43 -12.70
CA GLN A 359 -23.12 36.83 -13.05
C GLN A 359 -23.35 37.00 -14.56
N GLN A 360 -22.54 36.33 -15.39
CA GLN A 360 -22.75 36.30 -16.83
C GLN A 360 -24.09 35.65 -17.18
N LYS A 361 -24.42 34.48 -16.61
CA LYS A 361 -25.70 33.78 -16.80
C LYS A 361 -26.88 34.69 -16.44
N LYS A 362 -26.85 35.34 -15.28
CA LYS A 362 -27.88 36.32 -14.88
C LYS A 362 -27.99 37.49 -15.87
N SER A 363 -26.86 37.98 -16.41
CA SER A 363 -26.86 39.01 -17.46
C SER A 363 -27.47 38.52 -18.78
N TRP A 364 -27.28 37.25 -19.13
CA TRP A 364 -27.85 36.63 -20.34
C TRP A 364 -29.33 36.31 -20.16
N GLU A 365 -29.78 35.89 -18.98
CA GLU A 365 -31.20 35.72 -18.63
C GLU A 365 -31.96 37.05 -18.71
N ILE A 366 -31.38 38.14 -18.19
CA ILE A 366 -31.96 39.48 -18.31
C ILE A 366 -32.06 39.94 -19.78
N LYS A 367 -31.03 39.68 -20.60
CA LYS A 367 -31.06 39.97 -22.04
C LYS A 367 -32.10 39.12 -22.78
N ALA A 368 -32.18 37.83 -22.47
CA ALA A 368 -33.14 36.91 -23.07
C ALA A 368 -34.57 37.35 -22.77
N ALA A 369 -34.91 37.62 -21.50
CA ALA A 369 -36.22 38.12 -21.11
C ALA A 369 -36.56 39.49 -21.74
N ALA A 370 -35.56 40.35 -21.96
CA ALA A 370 -35.76 41.61 -22.70
C ALA A 370 -36.05 41.38 -24.20
N SER A 371 -35.36 40.43 -24.83
CA SER A 371 -35.63 40.02 -26.23
C SER A 371 -36.96 39.29 -26.39
N GLU A 372 -37.33 38.41 -25.46
CA GLU A 372 -38.65 37.76 -25.42
C GLU A 372 -39.77 38.81 -25.33
N LYS A 373 -39.64 39.78 -24.43
CA LYS A 373 -40.59 40.90 -24.32
C LYS A 373 -40.63 41.76 -25.60
N GLN A 374 -39.50 41.95 -26.27
CA GLN A 374 -39.46 42.66 -27.55
C GLN A 374 -40.16 41.86 -28.66
N ILE A 375 -40.01 40.54 -28.69
CA ILE A 375 -40.73 39.64 -29.60
C ILE A 375 -42.23 39.66 -29.31
N GLU A 376 -42.64 39.58 -28.04
CA GLU A 376 -44.05 39.66 -27.64
C GLU A 376 -44.67 41.01 -28.05
N GLN A 377 -43.96 42.12 -27.84
CA GLN A 377 -44.40 43.45 -28.25
C GLN A 377 -44.50 43.61 -29.77
N LEU A 378 -43.56 43.01 -30.53
CA LEU A 378 -43.67 42.92 -31.98
C LEU A 378 -44.88 42.09 -32.41
N GLN A 379 -45.12 40.93 -31.80
CA GLN A 379 -46.30 40.10 -32.06
C GLN A 379 -47.62 40.81 -31.70
N THR A 380 -47.68 41.63 -30.65
CA THR A 380 -48.88 42.44 -30.36
C THR A 380 -49.10 43.48 -31.45
N SER A 381 -48.06 44.22 -31.86
CA SER A 381 -48.18 45.21 -32.94
C SER A 381 -48.51 44.60 -34.30
N GLN A 382 -48.03 43.37 -34.58
CA GLN A 382 -48.42 42.60 -35.77
C GLN A 382 -49.91 42.22 -35.71
N ARG A 383 -50.38 41.63 -34.60
CA ARG A 383 -51.80 41.29 -34.42
C ARG A 383 -52.72 42.52 -34.46
N GLU A 384 -52.28 43.66 -33.95
CA GLU A 384 -53.00 44.94 -34.06
C GLU A 384 -53.04 45.44 -35.51
N MET A 385 -51.90 45.41 -36.23
CA MET A 385 -51.84 45.76 -37.64
C MET A 385 -52.75 44.85 -38.49
N GLU A 386 -52.65 43.54 -38.31
CA GLU A 386 -53.51 42.53 -38.93
C GLU A 386 -54.99 42.79 -38.64
N ALA A 387 -55.36 43.08 -37.40
CA ALA A 387 -56.74 43.43 -37.04
C ALA A 387 -57.23 44.73 -37.72
N THR A 388 -56.37 45.76 -37.86
CA THR A 388 -56.74 46.98 -38.60
C THR A 388 -56.84 46.76 -40.11
N LEU A 389 -56.01 45.87 -40.68
CA LEU A 389 -56.06 45.48 -42.09
C LEU A 389 -57.30 44.62 -42.37
N GLN A 390 -57.64 43.68 -41.48
CA GLN A 390 -58.89 42.91 -41.56
C GLN A 390 -60.11 43.82 -41.47
N LYS A 391 -60.15 44.75 -40.51
CA LYS A 391 -61.23 45.74 -40.38
C LYS A 391 -61.39 46.59 -41.66
N ARG A 392 -60.29 46.98 -42.29
CA ARG A 392 -60.33 47.68 -43.60
C ARG A 392 -60.80 46.79 -44.74
N LEU A 393 -60.43 45.51 -44.75
CA LEU A 393 -60.92 44.53 -45.72
C LEU A 393 -62.42 44.29 -45.57
N ASP A 394 -62.92 44.24 -44.33
CA ASP A 394 -64.34 44.14 -44.01
C ASP A 394 -65.09 45.41 -44.45
N GLU A 395 -64.56 46.60 -44.15
CA GLU A 395 -65.10 47.90 -44.59
C GLU A 395 -65.19 47.99 -46.12
N VAL A 396 -64.13 47.63 -46.84
CA VAL A 396 -64.11 47.59 -48.32
C VAL A 396 -65.06 46.53 -48.87
N SER A 397 -65.19 45.38 -48.20
CA SER A 397 -66.16 44.33 -48.59
C SER A 397 -67.60 44.79 -48.38
N ASP A 398 -67.86 45.59 -47.35
CA ASP A 398 -69.13 46.24 -47.07
C ASP A 398 -69.46 47.33 -48.10
N GLU A 399 -68.50 48.17 -48.47
CA GLU A 399 -68.64 49.16 -49.56
C GLU A 399 -68.84 48.49 -50.92
N LEU A 400 -68.13 47.40 -51.21
CA LEU A 400 -68.35 46.59 -52.40
C LEU A 400 -69.77 45.99 -52.42
N ARG A 401 -70.29 45.52 -51.28
CA ARG A 401 -71.67 45.00 -51.18
C ARG A 401 -72.71 46.12 -51.34
N LYS A 402 -72.48 47.30 -50.77
CA LYS A 402 -73.34 48.50 -50.92
C LYS A 402 -73.37 48.98 -52.37
N THR A 403 -72.21 49.11 -53.01
CA THR A 403 -72.09 49.54 -54.42
C THR A 403 -72.65 48.50 -55.39
N GLN A 404 -72.42 47.20 -55.17
CA GLN A 404 -73.05 46.13 -55.94
C GLN A 404 -74.58 46.13 -55.80
N THR A 405 -75.11 46.44 -54.60
CA THR A 405 -76.56 46.56 -54.37
C THR A 405 -77.14 47.80 -55.06
N SER A 406 -76.44 48.94 -54.98
CA SER A 406 -76.79 50.16 -55.72
C SER A 406 -76.80 49.93 -57.24
N TYR A 407 -75.77 49.26 -57.77
CA TYR A 407 -75.69 48.88 -59.18
C TYR A 407 -76.84 47.95 -59.60
N ARG A 408 -77.22 46.96 -58.78
CA ARG A 408 -78.42 46.12 -59.02
C ARG A 408 -79.71 46.95 -59.07
N SER A 409 -79.87 47.93 -58.18
CA SER A 409 -81.01 48.85 -58.24
C SER A 409 -81.01 49.65 -59.54
N LEU A 410 -79.87 50.24 -59.91
CA LEU A 410 -79.72 51.03 -61.13
C LEU A 410 -80.00 50.22 -62.40
N VAL A 411 -79.62 48.93 -62.42
CA VAL A 411 -79.99 48.00 -63.50
C VAL A 411 -81.50 47.75 -63.53
N ALA A 412 -82.14 47.50 -62.39
CA ALA A 412 -83.60 47.31 -62.32
C ALA A 412 -84.38 48.58 -62.72
N ASP A 413 -83.91 49.76 -62.33
CA ASP A 413 -84.48 51.04 -62.75
C ASP A 413 -84.26 51.30 -64.26
N ALA A 414 -83.13 50.88 -64.83
CA ALA A 414 -82.89 50.93 -66.27
C ALA A 414 -83.78 49.95 -67.06
N GLU A 415 -84.03 48.75 -66.54
CA GLU A 415 -85.00 47.79 -67.11
C GLU A 415 -86.43 48.33 -67.04
N LYS A 416 -86.81 48.96 -65.92
CA LYS A 416 -88.10 49.65 -65.75
C LYS A 416 -88.26 50.82 -66.72
N ALA A 417 -87.22 51.64 -66.90
CA ALA A 417 -87.21 52.72 -67.88
C ALA A 417 -87.30 52.19 -69.33
N LYS A 418 -86.66 51.06 -69.63
CA LYS A 418 -86.79 50.36 -70.92
C LYS A 418 -88.22 49.85 -71.16
N GLY A 419 -88.88 49.32 -70.13
CA GLY A 419 -90.31 48.95 -70.20
C GLY A 419 -91.22 50.15 -70.42
N GLN A 420 -90.95 51.29 -69.77
CA GLN A 420 -91.65 52.55 -70.04
C GLN A 420 -91.43 53.04 -71.48
N GLN A 421 -90.21 52.95 -72.01
CA GLN A 421 -89.89 53.28 -73.40
C GLN A 421 -90.64 52.39 -74.39
N GLN A 422 -90.80 51.09 -74.10
CA GLN A 422 -91.64 50.20 -74.91
C GLN A 422 -93.12 50.61 -74.88
N SER A 423 -93.66 50.96 -73.71
CA SER A 423 -95.04 51.46 -73.59
C SER A 423 -95.25 52.78 -74.35
N ILE A 424 -94.27 53.69 -74.35
CA ILE A 424 -94.31 54.93 -75.15
C ILE A 424 -94.31 54.60 -76.65
N ALA A 425 -93.51 53.62 -77.10
CA ALA A 425 -93.52 53.18 -78.49
C ALA A 425 -94.86 52.56 -78.92
N GLU A 426 -95.51 51.78 -78.05
CA GLU A 426 -96.87 51.29 -78.30
C GLU A 426 -97.91 52.42 -78.41
N LEU A 427 -97.80 53.46 -77.57
CA LEU A 427 -98.68 54.63 -77.63
C LEU A 427 -98.44 55.44 -78.92
N GLN A 428 -97.20 55.55 -79.39
CA GLN A 428 -96.86 56.16 -80.68
C GLN A 428 -97.44 55.37 -81.86
N ALA A 429 -97.37 54.03 -81.82
CA ALA A 429 -98.00 53.18 -82.84
C ALA A 429 -99.53 53.33 -82.86
N LYS A 430 -100.18 53.39 -81.69
CA LYS A 430 -101.62 53.64 -81.56
C LYS A 430 -102.00 55.02 -82.12
N LEU A 431 -101.23 56.07 -81.80
CA LEU A 431 -101.44 57.42 -82.34
C LEU A 431 -101.39 57.44 -83.88
N LEU A 432 -100.36 56.84 -84.49
CA LEU A 432 -100.23 56.75 -85.95
C LEU A 432 -101.42 56.04 -86.60
N SER A 433 -101.94 54.97 -85.98
CA SER A 433 -103.13 54.28 -86.51
C SER A 433 -104.37 55.19 -86.51
N SER A 434 -104.61 55.95 -85.44
CA SER A 434 -105.72 56.92 -85.38
C SER A 434 -105.56 58.07 -86.39
N GLU A 435 -104.33 58.50 -86.67
CA GLU A 435 -104.05 59.52 -87.69
C GLU A 435 -104.39 59.02 -89.10
N THR A 436 -104.14 57.74 -89.41
CA THR A 436 -104.55 57.14 -90.69
C THR A 436 -106.07 57.00 -90.83
N GLU A 437 -106.78 56.71 -89.73
CA GLU A 437 -108.24 56.59 -89.73
C GLU A 437 -108.92 57.95 -89.94
N VAL A 438 -108.41 59.03 -89.33
CA VAL A 438 -108.87 60.40 -89.56
C VAL A 438 -108.66 60.84 -91.02
N LYS A 439 -107.52 60.49 -91.63
CA LYS A 439 -107.25 60.77 -93.05
C LYS A 439 -108.24 60.06 -93.98
N SER A 440 -108.67 58.84 -93.64
CA SER A 440 -109.71 58.14 -94.42
C SER A 440 -111.04 58.89 -94.41
N LYS A 441 -111.51 59.34 -93.25
CA LYS A 441 -112.82 60.04 -93.12
C LYS A 441 -112.84 61.43 -93.76
N LEU A 442 -111.68 62.07 -93.92
CA LEU A 442 -111.55 63.32 -94.68
C LEU A 442 -111.90 63.12 -96.17
N LEU A 443 -111.43 62.02 -96.78
CA LEU A 443 -111.71 61.70 -98.19
C LEU A 443 -113.20 61.37 -98.43
N GLU A 444 -113.87 60.75 -97.45
CA GLU A 444 -115.32 60.47 -97.53
C GLU A 444 -116.15 61.76 -97.52
N LEU A 445 -115.75 62.78 -96.76
CA LEU A 445 -116.47 64.06 -96.67
C LEU A 445 -116.41 64.86 -97.98
N ASP A 446 -115.26 64.94 -98.65
CA ASP A 446 -115.17 65.62 -99.95
C ASP A 446 -115.97 64.89 -101.04
N SER A 447 -116.06 63.55 -100.98
CA SER A 447 -116.92 62.76 -101.88
C SER A 447 -118.41 63.05 -101.70
N LEU A 448 -118.87 63.33 -100.48
CA LEU A 448 -120.27 63.69 -100.19
C LEU A 448 -120.57 65.13 -100.59
N LYS A 449 -119.60 66.04 -100.43
CA LYS A 449 -119.73 67.46 -100.76
C LYS A 449 -120.00 67.72 -102.24
N GLY A 450 -119.36 66.97 -103.14
CA GLY A 450 -119.59 67.10 -104.59
C GLY A 450 -121.04 66.81 -105.01
N LYS A 451 -121.61 65.71 -104.48
CA LYS A 451 -122.95 65.22 -104.82
C LYS A 451 -124.09 66.19 -104.46
N LEU A 452 -123.88 67.06 -103.47
CA LEU A 452 -124.85 68.06 -103.05
C LEU A 452 -124.97 69.23 -104.04
N GLN A 453 -123.90 69.53 -104.78
CA GLN A 453 -123.83 70.72 -105.62
C GLN A 453 -124.50 70.52 -106.99
N GLU A 454 -124.36 69.34 -107.62
CA GLU A 454 -125.03 69.02 -108.90
C GLU A 454 -126.56 69.10 -108.77
N ALA A 455 -127.14 68.48 -107.75
CA ALA A 455 -128.59 68.42 -107.49
C ALA A 455 -129.25 69.81 -107.35
N SER A 456 -128.50 70.83 -106.91
CA SER A 456 -128.98 72.21 -106.81
C SER A 456 -129.20 72.89 -108.18
N SER A 457 -128.44 72.49 -109.20
CA SER A 457 -128.42 73.11 -110.53
C SER A 457 -129.54 72.63 -111.46
N GLU A 458 -130.10 71.46 -111.18
CA GLU A 458 -131.11 70.81 -112.02
C GLU A 458 -132.53 71.25 -111.66
N ASN A 459 -132.77 71.56 -110.38
CA ASN A 459 -134.08 71.87 -109.82
C ASN A 459 -134.66 73.21 -110.34
N THR A 460 -133.83 74.24 -110.51
CA THR A 460 -134.23 75.52 -111.13
C THR A 460 -134.63 75.39 -112.60
N ARG A 461 -134.06 74.41 -113.32
CA ARG A 461 -134.29 74.22 -114.76
C ARG A 461 -135.62 73.55 -115.09
N LEU A 462 -136.26 72.90 -114.12
CA LEU A 462 -137.53 72.19 -114.29
C LEU A 462 -138.76 73.10 -114.08
N LEU A 463 -138.67 74.09 -113.18
CA LEU A 463 -139.81 74.95 -112.81
C LEU A 463 -140.32 75.86 -113.96
N GLU A 464 -139.43 76.31 -114.86
CA GLU A 464 -139.84 77.10 -116.03
C GLU A 464 -140.46 76.24 -117.15
N ARG A 465 -140.22 74.91 -117.14
CA ARG A 465 -140.73 73.98 -118.16
C ARG A 465 -142.22 73.66 -117.98
N ILE A 466 -142.69 73.63 -116.74
CA ILE A 466 -144.05 73.19 -116.37
C ILE A 466 -145.12 74.20 -116.81
N LYS A 467 -144.89 75.50 -116.56
CA LYS A 467 -145.82 76.60 -116.89
C LYS A 467 -146.16 76.77 -118.39
N SER A 468 -145.51 76.03 -119.27
CA SER A 468 -145.67 76.13 -120.73
C SER A 468 -146.37 74.92 -121.37
N ILE A 469 -146.72 73.88 -120.61
CA ILE A 469 -147.22 72.60 -121.15
C ILE A 469 -148.70 72.35 -120.79
N GLU A 470 -149.14 72.74 -119.60
CA GLU A 470 -150.53 72.54 -119.13
C GLU A 470 -151.59 73.26 -119.99
N ALA A 471 -151.19 74.26 -120.79
CA ALA A 471 -152.05 74.97 -121.73
C ALA A 471 -152.24 74.26 -123.09
N LEU A 472 -151.58 73.12 -123.32
CA LEU A 472 -151.63 72.39 -124.59
C LEU A 472 -152.16 70.95 -124.43
N LEU A 473 -153.49 70.88 -124.34
CA LEU A 473 -154.33 69.74 -124.76
C LEU A 473 -154.27 68.52 -123.82
N GLU A 474 -155.30 68.12 -123.08
CA GLU A 474 -156.76 68.20 -123.32
C GLU A 474 -157.24 67.59 -124.66
N ALA A 475 -156.32 66.98 -125.43
CA ALA A 475 -156.62 66.16 -126.63
C ALA A 475 -156.08 64.72 -126.54
N GLY A 476 -155.40 64.36 -125.44
CA GLY A 476 -154.89 63.01 -125.19
C GLY A 476 -155.93 61.99 -124.70
N ARG A 477 -157.22 62.35 -124.63
CA ARG A 477 -158.32 61.63 -123.95
C ARG A 477 -158.75 60.30 -124.63
N MET A 478 -157.86 59.63 -125.37
CA MET A 478 -158.17 58.51 -126.29
C MET A 478 -157.07 57.40 -126.37
N ARG A 479 -156.40 57.06 -125.26
CA ARG A 479 -155.97 55.64 -125.03
C ARG A 479 -155.52 55.23 -123.61
N GLU A 480 -155.28 56.15 -122.69
CA GLU A 480 -154.80 55.83 -121.32
C GLU A 480 -155.90 56.10 -120.28
N ALA A 481 -156.21 55.10 -119.44
CA ALA A 481 -157.12 55.19 -118.30
C ALA A 481 -156.97 53.97 -117.36
N GLU A 482 -157.25 54.18 -116.07
CA GLU A 482 -157.59 53.18 -115.01
C GLU A 482 -156.50 52.12 -114.66
N GLU A 483 -156.24 51.76 -113.39
CA GLU A 483 -156.90 52.05 -112.10
C GLU A 483 -155.92 52.66 -111.06
N ASP A 484 -156.42 53.16 -109.92
CA ASP A 484 -155.69 54.04 -108.97
C ASP A 484 -155.33 53.33 -107.63
N ARG A 485 -154.09 53.41 -107.12
CA ARG A 485 -153.47 54.51 -106.31
C ARG A 485 -153.76 54.47 -104.78
N ASP A 486 -154.60 53.57 -104.26
CA ASP A 486 -154.89 53.51 -102.82
C ASP A 486 -153.92 52.65 -101.97
N LEU A 487 -153.14 53.28 -101.06
CA LEU A 487 -152.69 52.71 -99.75
C LEU A 487 -151.86 53.64 -98.82
N GLN A 488 -151.83 54.95 -99.03
CA GLN A 488 -150.99 55.91 -98.25
C GLN A 488 -151.53 56.21 -96.83
N ALA A 489 -151.76 55.20 -95.99
CA ALA A 489 -152.44 55.37 -94.69
C ALA A 489 -151.96 54.50 -93.50
N ALA A 490 -151.06 53.52 -93.69
CA ALA A 490 -150.90 52.42 -92.71
C ALA A 490 -149.76 52.56 -91.67
N ASN A 491 -148.62 53.18 -91.99
CA ASN A 491 -147.34 52.74 -91.39
C ASN A 491 -146.84 53.49 -90.14
N GLU A 492 -147.66 54.28 -89.45
CA GLU A 492 -147.26 54.93 -88.17
C GLU A 492 -147.23 53.97 -86.96
N ALA A 493 -147.68 52.72 -87.13
CA ALA A 493 -147.89 51.78 -86.02
C ALA A 493 -146.63 51.04 -85.52
N GLU A 494 -145.61 50.83 -86.36
CA GLU A 494 -144.54 49.83 -86.12
C GLU A 494 -143.52 50.23 -85.04
N MET A 495 -143.48 51.53 -84.68
CA MET A 495 -142.44 52.15 -83.84
C MET A 495 -142.28 51.53 -82.42
N LYS A 496 -143.29 50.82 -81.91
CA LYS A 496 -143.33 50.36 -80.51
C LYS A 496 -142.77 48.95 -80.25
N GLN A 497 -142.47 48.14 -81.26
CA GLN A 497 -142.24 46.70 -81.04
C GLN A 497 -140.80 46.31 -80.63
N LEU A 498 -139.78 47.10 -80.99
CA LEU A 498 -138.39 46.63 -80.92
C LEU A 498 -137.71 46.69 -79.54
N GLN A 499 -138.19 47.51 -78.59
CA GLN A 499 -137.51 47.70 -77.29
C GLN A 499 -137.46 46.44 -76.41
N LEU A 500 -138.39 45.50 -76.58
CA LEU A 500 -138.44 44.27 -75.77
C LEU A 500 -137.28 43.29 -76.03
N ARG A 501 -136.58 43.40 -77.16
CA ARG A 501 -135.66 42.36 -77.67
C ARG A 501 -134.25 42.39 -77.07
N LEU A 502 -133.94 43.37 -76.21
CA LEU A 502 -132.60 43.59 -75.67
C LEU A 502 -132.30 42.77 -74.40
N GLN A 503 -133.35 42.38 -73.65
CA GLN A 503 -133.23 41.79 -72.31
C GLN A 503 -132.64 40.37 -72.30
N GLU A 504 -132.92 39.57 -73.33
CA GLU A 504 -132.71 38.10 -73.34
C GLU A 504 -131.24 37.65 -73.49
N LYS A 505 -130.28 38.56 -73.71
CA LYS A 505 -128.91 38.20 -74.12
C LYS A 505 -127.89 38.13 -72.99
N THR A 506 -128.19 38.65 -71.81
CA THR A 506 -127.23 38.78 -70.70
C THR A 506 -126.86 37.43 -70.06
N ASP A 507 -127.80 36.51 -69.94
CA ASP A 507 -127.68 35.33 -69.06
C ASP A 507 -126.74 34.23 -69.58
N GLN A 508 -126.32 34.29 -70.86
CA GLN A 508 -125.59 33.18 -71.50
C GLN A 508 -124.10 33.07 -71.08
N LEU A 509 -123.52 34.14 -70.53
CA LEU A 509 -122.08 34.23 -70.24
C LEU A 509 -121.62 33.41 -69.01
N LEU A 510 -122.47 33.18 -68.01
CA LEU A 510 -122.10 32.54 -66.73
C LEU A 510 -121.82 31.02 -66.81
N SER A 511 -121.89 30.43 -68.01
CA SER A 511 -121.73 28.98 -68.21
C SER A 511 -120.26 28.55 -68.42
N LEU A 512 -119.47 29.35 -69.13
CA LEU A 512 -118.17 28.99 -69.70
C LEU A 512 -116.98 29.08 -68.72
N GLU A 513 -117.12 29.80 -67.61
CA GLU A 513 -116.02 30.04 -66.66
C GLU A 513 -115.56 28.77 -65.91
N ARG A 514 -116.35 27.68 -66.00
CA ARG A 514 -116.14 26.43 -65.25
C ARG A 514 -115.11 25.47 -65.86
N GLU A 515 -114.97 25.44 -67.19
CA GLU A 515 -114.06 24.50 -67.88
C GLU A 515 -112.56 24.82 -67.62
N ALA A 516 -112.22 26.07 -67.29
CA ALA A 516 -110.84 26.53 -67.11
C ALA A 516 -110.13 26.01 -65.83
N ALA A 517 -110.82 25.23 -65.00
CA ALA A 517 -110.26 24.64 -63.79
C ALA A 517 -109.44 23.36 -64.05
N GLU A 518 -109.93 22.49 -64.93
CA GLU A 518 -109.49 21.08 -65.05
C GLU A 518 -108.08 20.95 -65.68
N LEU A 519 -107.71 21.86 -66.57
CA LEU A 519 -106.39 21.89 -67.21
C LEU A 519 -105.20 22.09 -66.24
N ARG A 520 -105.48 22.47 -64.98
CA ARG A 520 -104.44 22.76 -63.97
C ARG A 520 -103.87 21.50 -63.31
N GLU A 521 -104.61 20.40 -63.31
CA GLU A 521 -104.25 19.15 -62.63
C GLU A 521 -103.24 18.29 -63.43
N ALA A 522 -103.27 18.39 -64.77
CA ALA A 522 -102.40 17.62 -65.67
C ALA A 522 -100.89 17.93 -65.52
N MET A 523 -100.53 19.12 -65.01
CA MET A 523 -99.12 19.56 -64.88
C MET A 523 -98.34 18.79 -63.80
N GLU A 524 -98.97 18.42 -62.69
CA GLU A 524 -98.25 17.84 -61.54
C GLU A 524 -97.80 16.40 -61.81
N GLN A 525 -98.49 15.69 -62.71
CA GLN A 525 -98.15 14.34 -63.17
C GLN A 525 -96.80 14.24 -63.93
N GLN A 526 -96.19 15.37 -64.29
CA GLN A 526 -94.91 15.39 -65.02
C GLN A 526 -93.69 15.44 -64.08
N LYS A 527 -93.86 15.78 -62.79
CA LYS A 527 -92.77 15.77 -61.79
C LYS A 527 -92.28 14.37 -61.42
N THR A 528 -93.19 13.41 -61.30
CA THR A 528 -92.90 12.04 -60.82
C THR A 528 -91.87 11.32 -61.69
N LYS A 529 -92.00 11.43 -63.01
CA LYS A 529 -91.13 10.83 -64.04
C LYS A 529 -89.65 11.25 -63.96
N ASN A 530 -89.31 12.27 -63.17
CA ASN A 530 -87.91 12.65 -62.94
C ASN A 530 -87.20 11.73 -61.94
N ASN A 531 -87.93 11.13 -60.99
CA ASN A 531 -87.35 10.21 -60.00
C ASN A 531 -86.91 8.87 -60.63
N ASP A 532 -87.62 8.38 -61.65
CA ASP A 532 -87.33 7.13 -62.38
C ASP A 532 -85.93 7.11 -63.03
N LEU A 533 -85.31 8.28 -63.22
CA LEU A 533 -83.93 8.41 -63.71
C LEU A 533 -82.88 8.11 -62.64
N ARG A 534 -83.22 8.25 -61.34
CA ARG A 534 -82.33 7.87 -60.23
C ARG A 534 -82.29 6.36 -60.03
N GLU A 535 -83.43 5.68 -60.17
CA GLU A 535 -83.50 4.20 -60.13
C GLU A 535 -82.64 3.56 -61.24
N LYS A 536 -82.54 4.19 -62.42
CA LYS A 536 -81.67 3.72 -63.51
C LYS A 536 -80.17 3.85 -63.20
N ASN A 537 -79.78 4.65 -62.21
CA ASN A 537 -78.40 4.73 -61.74
C ASN A 537 -78.05 3.56 -60.79
N TRP A 538 -79.00 3.07 -59.99
CA TRP A 538 -78.85 1.87 -59.16
C TRP A 538 -78.44 0.65 -59.99
N LYS A 539 -78.99 0.51 -61.21
CA LYS A 539 -78.68 -0.58 -62.15
C LYS A 539 -77.24 -0.55 -62.69
N ALA A 540 -76.50 0.54 -62.50
CA ALA A 540 -75.06 0.58 -62.78
C ALA A 540 -74.23 -0.08 -61.66
N VAL A 541 -74.75 -0.14 -60.42
CA VAL A 541 -74.14 -0.90 -59.31
C VAL A 541 -74.41 -2.40 -59.47
N GLU A 542 -75.57 -2.75 -60.01
CA GLU A 542 -75.94 -4.11 -60.43
C GLU A 542 -75.02 -4.66 -61.55
N ALA A 543 -74.44 -3.77 -62.36
CA ALA A 543 -73.39 -4.08 -63.34
C ALA A 543 -71.97 -4.18 -62.72
N LEU A 544 -71.80 -3.90 -61.43
CA LEU A 544 -70.58 -4.19 -60.68
C LEU A 544 -70.59 -5.64 -60.16
N THR A 545 -71.75 -6.13 -59.73
CA THR A 545 -71.95 -7.50 -59.22
C THR A 545 -71.75 -8.57 -60.30
N THR A 546 -71.92 -8.23 -61.58
CA THR A 546 -71.55 -9.10 -62.70
C THR A 546 -70.04 -9.19 -62.93
N VAL A 547 -69.25 -8.20 -62.49
CA VAL A 547 -67.77 -8.27 -62.49
C VAL A 547 -67.27 -9.19 -61.38
N GLU A 548 -67.96 -9.26 -60.24
CA GLU A 548 -67.68 -10.23 -59.18
C GLU A 548 -67.91 -11.67 -59.66
N LYS A 549 -68.99 -11.92 -60.43
CA LYS A 549 -69.19 -13.20 -61.13
C LYS A 549 -68.09 -13.55 -62.12
N ALA A 550 -67.57 -12.56 -62.87
CA ALA A 550 -66.40 -12.75 -63.73
C ALA A 550 -65.08 -13.01 -62.95
N CYS A 551 -65.10 -12.86 -61.62
CA CYS A 551 -64.04 -13.31 -60.72
C CYS A 551 -64.27 -14.77 -60.27
N GLU A 552 -65.51 -15.16 -59.96
CA GLU A 552 -65.88 -16.58 -59.68
C GLU A 552 -65.56 -17.50 -60.87
N GLU A 553 -65.82 -17.07 -62.10
CA GLU A 553 -65.47 -17.84 -63.32
C GLU A 553 -63.95 -18.03 -63.48
N LYS A 554 -63.13 -17.06 -63.02
CA LYS A 554 -61.67 -17.20 -62.97
C LYS A 554 -61.20 -18.09 -61.84
N LEU A 555 -61.91 -18.12 -60.71
CA LEU A 555 -61.68 -19.08 -59.63
C LEU A 555 -61.96 -20.52 -60.10
N LEU A 556 -63.06 -20.72 -60.83
CA LEU A 556 -63.40 -22.02 -61.44
C LEU A 556 -62.41 -22.45 -62.53
N ALA A 557 -61.85 -21.52 -63.32
CA ALA A 557 -60.76 -21.83 -64.24
C ALA A 557 -59.49 -22.30 -63.48
N ALA A 558 -59.18 -21.68 -62.34
CA ALA A 558 -58.04 -22.06 -61.51
C ALA A 558 -58.23 -23.42 -60.79
N THR A 559 -59.45 -23.77 -60.36
CA THR A 559 -59.72 -25.11 -59.81
C THR A 559 -59.62 -26.18 -60.89
N LYS A 560 -60.10 -25.92 -62.11
CA LYS A 560 -59.99 -26.87 -63.22
C LYS A 560 -58.53 -27.13 -63.64
N ALA A 561 -57.70 -26.08 -63.63
CA ALA A 561 -56.25 -26.23 -63.85
C ALA A 561 -55.55 -27.03 -62.74
N LYS A 562 -56.04 -26.98 -61.50
CA LYS A 562 -55.56 -27.78 -60.38
C LYS A 562 -55.98 -29.26 -60.51
N GLU A 563 -57.19 -29.53 -60.99
CA GLU A 563 -57.71 -30.88 -61.25
C GLU A 563 -56.94 -31.58 -62.39
N GLU A 564 -56.64 -30.85 -63.47
CA GLU A 564 -55.81 -31.32 -64.59
C GLU A 564 -54.39 -31.71 -64.12
N LEU A 565 -53.76 -30.89 -63.26
CA LEU A 565 -52.45 -31.20 -62.66
C LEU A 565 -52.49 -32.40 -61.70
N ALA A 566 -53.58 -32.57 -60.95
CA ALA A 566 -53.77 -33.74 -60.09
C ALA A 566 -53.95 -35.03 -60.91
N HIS A 567 -54.68 -34.98 -62.02
CA HIS A 567 -54.85 -36.12 -62.91
C HIS A 567 -53.53 -36.51 -63.61
N GLN A 568 -52.74 -35.53 -64.05
CA GLN A 568 -51.40 -35.79 -64.61
C GLN A 568 -50.45 -36.42 -63.58
N LEU A 569 -50.55 -36.04 -62.29
CA LEU A 569 -49.77 -36.64 -61.21
C LEU A 569 -50.17 -38.11 -60.97
N ASP A 570 -51.47 -38.42 -60.93
CA ASP A 570 -52.02 -39.77 -60.74
C ASP A 570 -51.63 -40.74 -61.89
N VAL A 571 -51.71 -40.26 -63.14
CA VAL A 571 -51.23 -40.99 -64.33
C VAL A 571 -49.73 -41.26 -64.24
N LEU A 572 -48.93 -40.31 -63.74
CA LEU A 572 -47.47 -40.46 -63.63
C LEU A 572 -47.08 -41.38 -62.46
N GLN A 573 -47.82 -41.35 -61.35
CA GLN A 573 -47.68 -42.32 -60.24
C GLN A 573 -48.03 -43.74 -60.69
N THR A 574 -49.14 -43.92 -61.41
CA THR A 574 -49.59 -45.23 -61.94
C THR A 574 -48.55 -45.81 -62.89
N ARG A 575 -48.11 -45.03 -63.88
CA ARG A 575 -47.05 -45.42 -64.83
C ARG A 575 -45.72 -45.76 -64.15
N THR A 576 -45.39 -45.09 -63.03
CA THR A 576 -44.18 -45.39 -62.25
C THR A 576 -44.31 -46.71 -61.48
N LYS A 577 -45.47 -47.00 -60.89
CA LYS A 577 -45.79 -48.30 -60.27
C LYS A 577 -45.66 -49.44 -61.30
N GLU A 578 -46.24 -49.28 -62.49
CA GLU A 578 -46.13 -50.26 -63.59
C GLU A 578 -44.68 -50.48 -64.05
N THR A 579 -43.91 -49.40 -64.23
CA THR A 579 -42.52 -49.48 -64.69
C THR A 579 -41.61 -50.18 -63.68
N LEU A 580 -41.80 -49.93 -62.37
CA LEU A 580 -41.02 -50.57 -61.31
C LEU A 580 -41.36 -52.06 -61.14
N LEU A 581 -42.63 -52.44 -61.23
CA LEU A 581 -43.06 -53.84 -61.21
C LEU A 581 -42.59 -54.63 -62.44
N SER A 582 -42.47 -53.96 -63.60
CA SER A 582 -41.89 -54.53 -64.82
C SER A 582 -40.38 -54.79 -64.70
N ALA A 583 -39.65 -53.91 -63.98
CA ALA A 583 -38.20 -53.99 -63.83
C ALA A 583 -37.72 -55.05 -62.80
N LEU A 584 -38.55 -55.42 -61.83
CA LEU A 584 -38.23 -56.38 -60.76
C LEU A 584 -39.40 -57.36 -60.52
N PRO A 585 -39.58 -58.40 -61.37
CA PRO A 585 -40.78 -59.25 -61.36
C PRO A 585 -41.01 -60.11 -60.11
N GLU A 586 -40.00 -60.27 -59.25
CA GLU A 586 -40.05 -61.14 -58.05
C GLU A 586 -40.55 -60.42 -56.78
N VAL A 587 -40.87 -59.12 -56.85
CA VAL A 587 -41.23 -58.30 -55.68
C VAL A 587 -42.75 -58.04 -55.61
N THR A 588 -43.46 -58.84 -54.80
CA THR A 588 -44.92 -58.66 -54.60
C THR A 588 -45.22 -57.66 -53.48
N VAL A 589 -46.00 -56.61 -53.78
CA VAL A 589 -46.34 -55.48 -52.89
C VAL A 589 -47.85 -55.22 -52.91
N SER A 590 -48.45 -54.81 -51.78
CA SER A 590 -49.91 -54.64 -51.66
C SER A 590 -50.41 -53.29 -52.22
N GLN A 591 -51.71 -53.15 -52.46
CA GLN A 591 -52.31 -51.86 -52.83
C GLN A 591 -52.44 -50.94 -51.59
N GLN A 592 -51.54 -49.96 -51.49
CA GLN A 592 -51.65 -48.80 -50.59
C GLN A 592 -51.29 -47.50 -51.34
N ASP A 593 -51.27 -46.37 -50.62
CA ASP A 593 -50.91 -45.06 -51.17
C ASP A 593 -49.50 -45.07 -51.81
N TYR A 594 -49.22 -44.04 -52.60
CA TYR A 594 -48.01 -44.01 -53.42
C TYR A 594 -46.71 -43.94 -52.59
N GLU A 595 -46.72 -43.27 -51.45
CA GLU A 595 -45.55 -43.03 -50.60
C GLU A 595 -45.20 -44.30 -49.80
N ALA A 596 -46.20 -44.92 -49.16
CA ALA A 596 -46.05 -46.16 -48.41
C ALA A 596 -45.66 -47.34 -49.33
N TRP A 597 -46.29 -47.43 -50.51
CA TRP A 597 -45.96 -48.46 -51.51
C TRP A 597 -44.49 -48.37 -51.97
N LEU A 598 -43.96 -47.16 -52.15
CA LEU A 598 -42.57 -46.94 -52.53
C LEU A 598 -41.58 -47.32 -51.42
N GLN A 599 -41.94 -47.12 -50.15
CA GLN A 599 -41.16 -47.67 -49.03
C GLN A 599 -41.20 -49.19 -48.98
N GLU A 600 -42.38 -49.82 -49.09
CA GLU A 600 -42.52 -51.29 -49.02
C GLU A 600 -41.77 -51.99 -50.17
N PHE A 601 -41.85 -51.42 -51.39
CA PHE A 601 -41.06 -51.87 -52.54
C PHE A 601 -39.55 -51.75 -52.29
N LYS A 602 -39.09 -50.60 -51.77
CA LYS A 602 -37.68 -50.35 -51.44
C LYS A 602 -37.16 -51.31 -50.37
N GLU A 603 -37.92 -51.54 -49.30
CA GLU A 603 -37.51 -52.43 -48.20
C GLU A 603 -37.45 -53.90 -48.65
N LYS A 604 -38.44 -54.37 -49.44
CA LYS A 604 -38.42 -55.71 -50.02
C LYS A 604 -37.27 -55.90 -51.02
N ALA A 605 -37.01 -54.92 -51.90
CA ALA A 605 -35.87 -54.97 -52.82
C ALA A 605 -34.51 -54.96 -52.09
N VAL A 606 -34.36 -54.21 -50.99
CA VAL A 606 -33.14 -54.20 -50.16
C VAL A 606 -32.93 -55.51 -49.40
N ASN A 607 -34.00 -56.26 -49.07
CA ASN A 607 -33.89 -57.56 -48.40
C ASN A 607 -33.49 -58.71 -49.36
N VAL A 608 -33.74 -58.59 -50.67
CA VAL A 608 -33.19 -59.53 -51.67
C VAL A 608 -31.67 -59.34 -51.85
N LEU A 609 -31.16 -58.13 -51.64
CA LEU A 609 -29.78 -57.75 -51.99
C LEU A 609 -28.76 -57.85 -50.82
N LYS A 610 -28.98 -58.78 -49.88
CA LYS A 610 -28.11 -58.99 -48.70
C LYS A 610 -27.82 -60.46 -48.39
N GLN A 611 -27.07 -61.12 -49.27
CA GLN A 611 -26.29 -62.32 -48.91
C GLN A 611 -24.85 -62.22 -49.42
N HIS A 612 -23.93 -62.79 -48.61
CA HIS A 612 -22.47 -62.75 -48.73
C HIS A 612 -21.79 -61.38 -48.61
N THR A 613 -20.55 -61.44 -48.09
CA THR A 613 -19.82 -60.32 -47.49
C THR A 613 -18.31 -60.54 -47.65
N VAL A 614 -17.52 -59.46 -47.50
CA VAL A 614 -16.07 -59.39 -47.20
C VAL A 614 -15.09 -59.22 -48.38
N MET A 615 -14.14 -58.29 -48.16
CA MET A 615 -12.86 -57.97 -48.85
C MET A 615 -12.80 -56.96 -50.02
N THR A 616 -11.67 -56.21 -49.98
CA THR A 616 -10.96 -55.42 -51.01
C THR A 616 -11.45 -54.02 -51.43
N GLU A 617 -10.74 -53.03 -50.87
CA GLU A 617 -10.18 -51.82 -51.50
C GLU A 617 -9.31 -52.13 -52.77
N PRO A 618 -8.66 -51.16 -53.47
CA PRO A 618 -8.72 -49.68 -53.39
C PRO A 618 -8.76 -48.99 -54.81
N VAL A 619 -8.36 -47.71 -54.86
CA VAL A 619 -7.83 -46.92 -56.02
C VAL A 619 -8.84 -46.22 -56.96
N ASP A 620 -8.94 -44.90 -56.80
CA ASP A 620 -8.38 -43.96 -57.80
C ASP A 620 -7.92 -42.67 -57.10
N SER A 621 -6.60 -42.55 -56.89
CA SER A 621 -6.04 -41.69 -55.83
C SER A 621 -4.62 -41.20 -56.15
N ALA A 622 -4.48 -40.24 -57.06
CA ALA A 622 -3.18 -39.65 -57.44
C ALA A 622 -3.13 -38.11 -57.43
N LEU A 623 -4.24 -37.41 -57.71
CA LEU A 623 -4.30 -35.93 -57.69
C LEU A 623 -5.00 -35.41 -56.43
N LYS A 624 -6.22 -35.90 -56.15
CA LYS A 624 -6.90 -35.65 -54.86
C LYS A 624 -6.10 -36.18 -53.68
N LEU A 625 -5.31 -37.25 -53.86
CA LEU A 625 -4.42 -37.73 -52.81
C LEU A 625 -3.39 -36.66 -52.45
N LYS A 626 -2.77 -36.00 -53.44
CA LYS A 626 -1.70 -35.02 -53.18
C LYS A 626 -2.22 -33.72 -52.54
N GLU A 627 -3.37 -33.22 -52.96
CA GLU A 627 -4.02 -32.07 -52.30
C GLU A 627 -4.48 -32.45 -50.87
N ALA A 628 -4.97 -33.68 -50.67
CA ALA A 628 -5.33 -34.19 -49.35
C ALA A 628 -4.10 -34.49 -48.48
N GLU A 629 -2.97 -34.93 -49.04
CA GLU A 629 -1.70 -35.14 -48.34
C GLU A 629 -1.04 -33.82 -47.95
N GLU A 630 -1.11 -32.79 -48.81
CA GLU A 630 -0.62 -31.45 -48.47
C GLU A 630 -1.51 -30.79 -47.40
N ALA A 631 -2.83 -30.95 -47.49
CA ALA A 631 -3.75 -30.52 -46.43
C ALA A 631 -3.59 -31.33 -45.13
N GLN A 632 -3.44 -32.65 -45.22
CA GLN A 632 -3.21 -33.55 -44.08
C GLN A 632 -1.86 -33.28 -43.42
N SER A 633 -0.80 -33.04 -44.21
CA SER A 633 0.52 -32.66 -43.70
C SER A 633 0.48 -31.29 -43.01
N THR A 634 -0.28 -30.33 -43.55
CA THR A 634 -0.50 -29.03 -42.90
C THR A 634 -1.26 -29.18 -41.58
N LEU A 635 -2.39 -29.90 -41.59
CA LEU A 635 -3.23 -30.13 -40.41
C LEU A 635 -2.54 -31.05 -39.37
N GLN A 636 -1.67 -31.96 -39.81
CA GLN A 636 -0.79 -32.74 -38.95
C GLN A 636 0.30 -31.86 -38.33
N ALA A 637 0.92 -30.95 -39.09
CA ALA A 637 1.89 -30.00 -38.57
C ALA A 637 1.25 -29.02 -37.57
N GLU A 638 0.01 -28.58 -37.81
CA GLU A 638 -0.81 -27.84 -36.83
C GLU A 638 -1.09 -28.70 -35.59
N CYS A 639 -1.49 -29.97 -35.73
CA CYS A 639 -1.65 -30.88 -34.60
C CYS A 639 -0.35 -31.14 -33.83
N GLU A 640 0.81 -31.15 -34.50
CA GLU A 640 2.13 -31.29 -33.88
C GLU A 640 2.55 -29.99 -33.16
N GLN A 641 2.23 -28.81 -33.71
CA GLN A 641 2.37 -27.52 -33.02
C GLN A 641 1.45 -27.44 -31.79
N TYR A 642 0.19 -27.86 -31.90
CA TYR A 642 -0.72 -27.93 -30.75
C TYR A 642 -0.23 -28.91 -29.68
N ARG A 643 0.31 -30.08 -30.05
CA ARG A 643 0.96 -30.99 -29.08
C ARG A 643 2.20 -30.36 -28.45
N ALA A 644 3.01 -29.61 -29.21
CA ALA A 644 4.19 -28.92 -28.67
C ALA A 644 3.78 -27.82 -27.67
N ILE A 645 2.79 -26.99 -28.00
CA ILE A 645 2.25 -25.93 -27.12
C ILE A 645 1.59 -26.55 -25.88
N LEU A 646 0.89 -27.68 -26.02
CA LEU A 646 0.33 -28.40 -24.86
C LEU A 646 1.43 -28.97 -23.97
N ALA A 647 2.48 -29.59 -24.53
CA ALA A 647 3.62 -30.09 -23.76
C ALA A 647 4.43 -28.96 -23.08
N GLU A 648 4.55 -27.79 -23.72
CA GLU A 648 5.19 -26.59 -23.17
C GLU A 648 4.34 -25.97 -22.05
N THR A 649 3.02 -25.87 -22.22
CA THR A 649 2.11 -25.35 -21.18
C THR A 649 1.94 -26.32 -20.01
N GLU A 650 1.90 -27.64 -20.23
CA GLU A 650 2.05 -28.66 -19.18
C GLU A 650 3.43 -28.58 -18.48
N GLY A 651 4.48 -28.21 -19.21
CA GLY A 651 5.80 -27.89 -18.65
C GLY A 651 5.74 -26.72 -17.69
N MET A 652 5.28 -25.56 -18.16
CA MET A 652 5.13 -24.35 -17.36
C MET A 652 4.19 -24.54 -16.17
N LEU A 653 3.12 -25.34 -16.30
CA LEU A 653 2.21 -25.67 -15.19
C LEU A 653 2.89 -26.55 -14.13
N ARG A 654 3.71 -27.54 -14.53
CA ARG A 654 4.49 -28.36 -13.59
C ARG A 654 5.58 -27.54 -12.89
N ASP A 655 6.26 -26.66 -13.61
CA ASP A 655 7.29 -25.79 -13.03
C ASP A 655 6.66 -24.74 -12.10
N LEU A 656 5.49 -24.19 -12.43
CA LEU A 656 4.71 -23.31 -11.56
C LEU A 656 4.22 -24.04 -10.31
N GLN A 657 3.66 -25.25 -10.44
CA GLN A 657 3.25 -26.08 -9.32
C GLN A 657 4.44 -26.34 -8.38
N LYS A 658 5.57 -26.77 -8.93
CA LYS A 658 6.81 -27.00 -8.17
C LYS A 658 7.31 -25.73 -7.47
N SER A 659 7.23 -24.57 -8.13
CA SER A 659 7.60 -23.28 -7.53
C SER A 659 6.67 -22.90 -6.37
N VAL A 660 5.36 -23.18 -6.49
CA VAL A 660 4.38 -22.95 -5.41
C VAL A 660 4.60 -23.91 -4.24
N GLU A 661 4.87 -25.18 -4.52
CA GLU A 661 5.23 -26.18 -3.48
C GLU A 661 6.53 -25.79 -2.75
N GLU A 662 7.55 -25.32 -3.47
CA GLU A 662 8.81 -24.83 -2.88
C GLU A 662 8.60 -23.57 -2.03
N GLU A 663 7.80 -22.61 -2.49
CA GLU A 663 7.43 -21.45 -1.66
C GLU A 663 6.60 -21.85 -0.43
N GLU A 664 5.67 -22.79 -0.55
CA GLU A 664 4.86 -23.28 0.57
C GLU A 664 5.75 -23.92 1.66
N GLN A 665 6.78 -24.69 1.27
CA GLN A 665 7.77 -25.23 2.22
C GLN A 665 8.61 -24.12 2.87
N VAL A 666 9.00 -23.08 2.13
CA VAL A 666 9.70 -21.92 2.69
C VAL A 666 8.81 -21.16 3.67
N TRP A 667 7.52 -21.00 3.40
CA TRP A 667 6.57 -20.35 4.32
C TRP A 667 6.28 -21.21 5.56
N LYS A 668 6.17 -22.54 5.41
CA LYS A 668 6.09 -23.48 6.55
C LYS A 668 7.32 -23.38 7.45
N ALA A 669 8.53 -23.38 6.88
CA ALA A 669 9.77 -23.26 7.66
C ALA A 669 9.91 -21.91 8.37
N LYS A 670 9.45 -20.80 7.76
CA LYS A 670 9.37 -19.49 8.42
C LYS A 670 8.36 -19.48 9.56
N LEU A 671 7.21 -20.14 9.38
CA LEU A 671 6.16 -20.23 10.39
C LEU A 671 6.65 -21.01 11.62
N THR A 672 7.31 -22.17 11.44
CA THR A 672 7.85 -22.95 12.57
C THR A 672 8.93 -22.20 13.34
N VAL A 673 9.83 -21.48 12.66
CA VAL A 673 10.84 -20.64 13.34
C VAL A 673 10.18 -19.50 14.14
N SER A 674 9.18 -18.82 13.56
CA SER A 674 8.41 -17.78 14.26
C SER A 674 7.65 -18.32 15.49
N GLU A 675 7.15 -19.56 15.40
CA GLU A 675 6.46 -20.23 16.51
C GLU A 675 7.43 -20.68 17.61
N GLU A 676 8.62 -21.18 17.27
CA GLU A 676 9.71 -21.45 18.22
C GLU A 676 10.20 -20.17 18.93
N GLU A 677 10.36 -19.06 18.19
CA GLU A 677 10.70 -17.75 18.76
C GLU A 677 9.60 -17.21 19.70
N LEU A 678 8.32 -17.40 19.34
CA LEU A 678 7.18 -17.04 20.17
C LEU A 678 7.14 -17.88 21.46
N GLN A 679 7.33 -19.20 21.38
CA GLN A 679 7.40 -20.08 22.56
C GLN A 679 8.57 -19.70 23.49
N LYS A 680 9.73 -19.39 22.92
CA LYS A 680 10.90 -18.90 23.66
C LYS A 680 10.63 -17.57 24.37
N SER A 681 9.93 -16.64 23.70
CA SER A 681 9.48 -15.37 24.29
C SER A 681 8.49 -15.59 25.44
N GLN A 682 7.52 -16.49 25.27
CA GLN A 682 6.57 -16.87 26.33
C GLN A 682 7.27 -17.48 27.56
N LEU A 683 8.28 -18.33 27.36
CA LEU A 683 9.09 -18.89 28.46
C LEU A 683 9.92 -17.80 29.17
N GLN A 684 10.45 -16.82 28.43
CA GLN A 684 11.15 -15.67 29.03
C GLN A 684 10.21 -14.76 29.82
N LEU A 685 9.02 -14.46 29.28
CA LEU A 685 7.98 -13.72 30.01
C LEU A 685 7.59 -14.45 31.29
N LYS A 686 7.35 -15.76 31.24
CA LYS A 686 7.02 -16.57 32.41
C LYS A 686 8.12 -16.55 33.49
N SER A 687 9.38 -16.64 33.10
CA SER A 687 10.51 -16.51 34.03
C SER A 687 10.61 -15.10 34.67
N LEU A 688 10.17 -14.06 33.96
CA LEU A 688 10.07 -12.69 34.51
C LEU A 688 8.84 -12.52 35.40
N GLU A 689 7.70 -13.13 35.08
CA GLU A 689 6.51 -13.20 35.95
C GLU A 689 6.89 -13.86 37.29
N ASP A 690 7.51 -15.04 37.27
CA ASP A 690 7.96 -15.77 38.46
C ASP A 690 8.95 -14.94 39.30
N MET A 691 9.86 -14.19 38.65
CA MET A 691 10.79 -13.29 39.33
C MET A 691 10.09 -12.08 39.97
N ILE A 692 9.09 -11.51 39.29
CA ILE A 692 8.26 -10.42 39.82
C ILE A 692 7.43 -10.92 41.02
N GLU A 693 6.88 -12.14 40.95
CA GLU A 693 6.15 -12.76 42.06
C GLU A 693 7.06 -12.95 43.29
N LYS A 694 8.29 -13.44 43.08
CA LYS A 694 9.31 -13.58 44.13
C LYS A 694 9.70 -12.23 44.75
N LEU A 695 9.90 -11.20 43.94
CA LEU A 695 10.23 -9.84 44.42
C LEU A 695 9.05 -9.20 45.20
N LYS A 696 7.79 -9.46 44.82
CA LYS A 696 6.62 -9.05 45.63
C LYS A 696 6.61 -9.73 46.99
N ALA A 697 6.90 -11.03 47.05
CA ALA A 697 6.95 -11.79 48.30
C ALA A 697 8.09 -11.29 49.21
N GLU A 698 9.27 -11.00 48.65
CA GLU A 698 10.39 -10.40 49.37
C GLU A 698 10.06 -8.98 49.87
N LEU A 699 9.35 -8.16 49.08
CA LEU A 699 8.86 -6.85 49.51
C LEU A 699 7.86 -6.96 50.67
N GLN A 700 6.87 -7.85 50.58
CA GLN A 700 5.91 -8.12 51.66
C GLN A 700 6.61 -8.59 52.95
N SER A 701 7.59 -9.49 52.84
CA SER A 701 8.41 -9.92 53.99
C SER A 701 9.24 -8.76 54.55
N THR A 702 9.70 -7.83 53.71
CA THR A 702 10.46 -6.65 54.15
C THR A 702 9.56 -5.65 54.88
N ASP A 703 8.32 -5.47 54.42
CA ASP A 703 7.35 -4.58 55.08
C ASP A 703 6.86 -5.14 56.43
N GLN A 704 6.61 -6.45 56.53
CA GLN A 704 6.38 -7.12 57.82
C GLN A 704 7.56 -6.93 58.80
N LEU A 705 8.80 -6.94 58.29
CA LEU A 705 10.00 -6.74 59.11
C LEU A 705 10.14 -5.27 59.56
N LYS A 706 9.71 -4.29 58.75
CA LYS A 706 9.58 -2.88 59.18
C LYS A 706 8.53 -2.71 60.28
N GLU A 707 7.34 -3.32 60.13
CA GLU A 707 6.30 -3.28 61.18
C GLU A 707 6.81 -3.85 62.51
N TYR A 708 7.57 -4.95 62.46
CA TYR A 708 8.20 -5.53 63.64
C TYR A 708 9.29 -4.63 64.24
N ILE A 709 10.11 -3.97 63.42
CA ILE A 709 11.09 -2.97 63.88
C ILE A 709 10.38 -1.81 64.58
N SER A 710 9.36 -1.20 63.98
CA SER A 710 8.67 -0.07 64.59
C SER A 710 7.84 -0.43 65.83
N LEU A 711 7.42 -1.70 65.96
CA LEU A 711 6.88 -2.22 67.22
C LEU A 711 7.95 -2.31 68.32
N LEU A 712 9.18 -2.72 67.99
CA LEU A 712 10.31 -2.74 68.93
C LEU A 712 10.78 -1.32 69.29
N GLU A 713 10.82 -0.40 68.32
CA GLU A 713 11.14 1.02 68.54
C GLU A 713 10.13 1.64 69.53
N ALA A 714 8.82 1.44 69.30
CA ALA A 714 7.77 1.93 70.20
C ALA A 714 7.82 1.29 71.61
N GLN A 715 8.26 0.03 71.73
CA GLN A 715 8.51 -0.60 73.03
C GLN A 715 9.76 -0.02 73.73
N LEU A 716 10.82 0.27 72.97
CA LEU A 716 12.04 0.88 73.49
C LEU A 716 11.78 2.31 73.98
N ASP A 717 11.14 3.15 73.16
CA ASP A 717 10.76 4.53 73.53
C ASP A 717 9.87 4.55 74.77
N LYS A 718 8.90 3.62 74.87
CA LYS A 718 8.11 3.45 76.08
C LYS A 718 8.98 3.10 77.29
N SER A 719 9.90 2.14 77.17
CA SER A 719 10.78 1.74 78.28
C SER A 719 11.72 2.87 78.72
N LEU A 720 12.12 3.75 77.80
CA LEU A 720 12.92 4.94 78.07
C LEU A 720 12.09 6.01 78.80
N ALA A 721 10.83 6.22 78.41
CA ALA A 721 9.91 7.13 79.10
C ALA A 721 9.55 6.62 80.51
N ASP A 722 9.23 5.33 80.65
CA ASP A 722 8.97 4.65 81.92
C ASP A 722 10.21 4.62 82.85
N SER A 723 11.41 4.92 82.32
CA SER A 723 12.68 5.04 83.07
C SER A 723 13.10 6.49 83.40
N GLN A 724 12.31 7.49 83.00
CA GLN A 724 12.55 8.92 83.28
C GLN A 724 11.54 9.53 84.28
N LEU A 725 10.66 8.69 84.83
CA LEU A 725 9.63 8.99 85.84
C LEU A 725 9.99 8.41 87.21
#